data_AF-A0A7M5TZR8-F1
#
_entry.id   AF-A0A7M5TZR8-F1
#
_cell.length_a   1.000
_cell.length_b   1.000
_cell.length_c   1.000
_cell.angle_alpha   90.00
_cell.angle_beta   90.00
_cell.angle_gamma   90.00
#
_symmetry.space_group_name_H-M   'P 1'
#
loop_
_entity.id
_entity.type
_entity.pdbx_description
1 polymer ?
#
loop_
_entity_poly.entity_id
_entity_poly.type
_entity_poly.pdbx_seq_one_letter_code
_entity_poly.pdbx_strand_id
1 'polypeptide(L)'
;MTPQPKITINTTGEQPMLDKIGEQSRYDPLVQSQIELSSTEIPKFTKGEKIISNLFKKIDQNELITTPLQAQPETMQFFNKVFENIVDTNDVGQLDGQKWETWNGETKNEVTIERDYKGLETSDKYTAPMDVYVGGPATCFGAALQANSSEDAKNILYAHDGCRGTSNWKGSASYHHVHDAIPVYYWPNNHGIYSVYITAKHHLQRRFNLEGYKEELATIPQWCKIRWNLGNTMFTKDAWKNIKLFAKNQKEALGDVGFFIEGTQWRRDEDTTAYTTIRHSGMSEKIIEQLKGLEKPVLITNDDRAKCTYVQLGSKQGLAWINSTLDRLNRVGGDSVEFFKNSEEEIESRGYPSDFVIQQLEFPQHGYFPPYAPNELENLVKTKGGKVRDDMRLEKLFVMPSSQDYDDVTVNKALFRNLNTGQAEIVPVKSISMSLGPSMKSLKVNGKNLLNHTMYASGASTVFMVKVDESKVDQSQMLKFRDNIDMKNNHIVRLGERVVKDADSAKTYRIFVLQVTGGGHFPARHAHAEAAINTFKACTCKLFKLDGPDVTEGIEYEVVQVRSCARSVGSQNVFRLNLPATNAAMLYGIGGIGITTMAPNALLMRAALAERAKLGNSQLGYKPEEYKNNLSQGQFAEIPFWNKENPFAGRDYARWVDHVGQPKQVAPILYPNAPKLPQFVYKKQYSMAASQMTRLFMKYKTRVAKLI
;
A
#
# COMPACT_ATOMS: atom_id res chain seq x y z
N MET A 1 -26.68 19.87 -38.82
CA MET A 1 -26.49 18.47 -39.23
C MET A 1 -25.69 18.47 -40.51
N THR A 2 -24.43 18.06 -40.40
CA THR A 2 -23.45 18.01 -41.49
C THR A 2 -22.92 16.58 -41.48
N PRO A 3 -22.80 15.88 -42.62
CA PRO A 3 -22.43 14.46 -42.60
C PRO A 3 -20.96 14.33 -42.19
N GLN A 4 -20.67 13.46 -41.23
CA GLN A 4 -19.30 13.06 -40.92
C GLN A 4 -18.68 12.33 -42.13
N PRO A 5 -17.40 12.56 -42.44
CA PRO A 5 -16.74 11.88 -43.54
C PRO A 5 -16.51 10.41 -43.17
N LYS A 6 -16.92 9.50 -44.07
CA LYS A 6 -16.53 8.09 -44.03
C LYS A 6 -15.03 7.99 -44.26
N ILE A 7 -14.30 7.52 -43.26
CA ILE A 7 -12.90 7.09 -43.41
C ILE A 7 -12.92 5.69 -44.02
N THR A 8 -12.53 5.59 -45.29
CA THR A 8 -12.28 4.33 -45.98
C THR A 8 -10.83 3.92 -45.68
N ILE A 9 -10.65 2.76 -45.03
CA ILE A 9 -9.31 2.20 -44.79
C ILE A 9 -8.85 1.53 -46.10
N ASN A 10 -7.88 2.15 -46.77
CA ASN A 10 -7.17 1.55 -47.89
C ASN A 10 -6.11 0.59 -47.35
N THR A 11 -6.29 -0.71 -47.61
CA THR A 11 -5.26 -1.74 -47.50
C THR A 11 -4.34 -1.67 -48.71
N THR A 12 -3.26 -0.90 -48.62
CA THR A 12 -2.09 -1.08 -49.50
C THR A 12 -0.86 -0.80 -48.67
N GLY A 13 0.04 -1.79 -48.66
CA GLY A 13 1.15 -1.88 -47.74
C GLY A 13 2.11 -0.70 -47.79
N GLU A 14 2.41 -0.21 -46.60
CA GLU A 14 3.69 0.36 -46.20
C GLU A 14 3.76 0.18 -44.68
N GLN A 15 4.81 -0.48 -44.19
CA GLN A 15 5.03 -0.78 -42.78
C GLN A 15 5.04 0.50 -41.94
N PRO A 16 4.22 0.62 -40.88
CA PRO A 16 4.40 1.69 -39.92
C PRO A 16 5.47 1.29 -38.90
N MET A 17 6.33 2.25 -38.60
CA MET A 17 7.37 2.22 -37.57
C MET A 17 6.85 1.74 -36.21
N LEU A 18 6.96 0.44 -35.94
CA LEU A 18 6.72 -0.17 -34.63
C LEU A 18 7.94 -0.95 -34.10
N ASP A 19 9.07 -0.90 -34.80
CA ASP A 19 10.24 -1.76 -34.53
C ASP A 19 11.30 -1.14 -33.59
N LYS A 20 10.93 -0.24 -32.67
CA LYS A 20 11.90 0.33 -31.70
C LYS A 20 11.44 0.41 -30.24
N ILE A 21 10.58 -0.51 -29.81
CA ILE A 21 10.47 -0.94 -28.41
C ILE A 21 10.62 -2.46 -28.42
N GLY A 22 11.88 -2.90 -28.54
CA GLY A 22 12.26 -4.25 -28.95
C GLY A 22 11.86 -5.36 -27.98
N GLU A 23 11.21 -6.38 -28.55
CA GLU A 23 11.37 -7.84 -28.31
C GLU A 23 11.29 -8.43 -26.88
N GLN A 24 11.16 -7.64 -25.81
CA GLN A 24 10.88 -8.16 -24.47
C GLN A 24 9.41 -8.56 -24.25
N SER A 25 8.49 -8.20 -25.17
CA SER A 25 7.04 -8.39 -24.96
C SER A 25 6.49 -9.80 -25.23
N ARG A 26 7.32 -10.82 -25.49
CA ARG A 26 6.83 -12.20 -25.72
C ARG A 26 6.83 -13.12 -24.51
N TYR A 27 7.54 -12.79 -23.42
CA TYR A 27 7.64 -13.62 -22.22
C TYR A 27 6.83 -13.02 -21.08
N ASP A 28 5.75 -13.69 -20.67
CA ASP A 28 5.05 -13.39 -19.42
C ASP A 28 5.87 -13.96 -18.26
N PRO A 29 6.50 -13.12 -17.42
CA PRO A 29 7.45 -13.57 -16.41
C PRO A 29 6.80 -14.28 -15.23
N LEU A 30 5.47 -14.36 -15.18
CA LEU A 30 4.74 -15.18 -14.21
C LEU A 30 4.52 -16.62 -14.69
N VAL A 31 4.73 -16.90 -15.97
CA VAL A 31 4.60 -18.25 -16.54
C VAL A 31 5.88 -19.03 -16.31
N GLN A 32 5.78 -20.09 -15.52
CA GLN A 32 6.89 -20.96 -15.17
C GLN A 32 7.02 -22.13 -16.15
N SER A 33 8.22 -22.70 -16.21
CA SER A 33 8.47 -23.89 -17.02
C SER A 33 7.56 -25.05 -16.58
N GLN A 34 7.13 -25.85 -17.56
CA GLN A 34 6.33 -27.04 -17.29
C GLN A 34 7.04 -27.97 -16.30
N ILE A 35 6.26 -28.65 -15.46
CA ILE A 35 6.74 -29.73 -14.59
C ILE A 35 5.91 -30.99 -14.82
N GLU A 36 6.52 -32.15 -14.65
CA GLU A 36 5.85 -33.45 -14.70
C GLU A 36 5.84 -34.04 -13.28
N LEU A 37 4.68 -34.52 -12.83
CA LEU A 37 4.43 -35.07 -11.49
C LEU A 37 3.65 -36.38 -11.60
N SER A 38 3.82 -37.30 -10.63
CA SER A 38 2.96 -38.48 -10.57
C SER A 38 1.55 -38.12 -10.11
N SER A 39 0.55 -38.93 -10.45
CA SER A 39 -0.84 -38.75 -10.01
C SER A 39 -0.97 -38.66 -8.48
N THR A 40 -0.12 -39.38 -7.75
CA THR A 40 -0.08 -39.35 -6.27
C THR A 40 0.42 -38.02 -5.70
N GLU A 41 1.17 -37.25 -6.48
CA GLU A 41 1.68 -35.93 -6.10
C GLU A 41 0.70 -34.81 -6.46
N ILE A 42 -0.32 -35.07 -7.27
CA ILE A 42 -1.32 -34.08 -7.70
C ILE A 42 -2.58 -34.27 -6.83
N PRO A 43 -2.77 -33.47 -5.75
CA PRO A 43 -3.92 -33.65 -4.89
C PRO A 43 -5.22 -33.26 -5.59
N LYS A 44 -6.30 -33.93 -5.19
CA LYS A 44 -7.66 -33.42 -5.43
C LYS A 44 -7.90 -32.23 -4.51
N PHE A 45 -8.36 -31.13 -5.07
CA PHE A 45 -8.61 -29.94 -4.27
C PHE A 45 -9.94 -30.04 -3.50
N THR A 46 -9.94 -29.51 -2.28
CA THR A 46 -11.05 -29.62 -1.32
C THR A 46 -11.90 -28.35 -1.23
N LYS A 47 -11.77 -27.45 -2.21
CA LYS A 47 -12.48 -26.16 -2.23
C LYS A 47 -12.20 -25.30 -0.99
N GLY A 48 -11.04 -25.42 -0.35
CA GLY A 48 -10.71 -24.61 0.83
C GLY A 48 -11.42 -25.04 2.12
N GLU A 49 -12.02 -26.22 2.19
CA GLU A 49 -12.92 -26.63 3.28
C GLU A 49 -12.34 -26.38 4.68
N LYS A 50 -11.07 -26.75 4.90
CA LYS A 50 -10.37 -26.52 6.18
C LYS A 50 -10.34 -25.04 6.56
N ILE A 51 -9.91 -24.18 5.64
CA ILE A 51 -9.72 -22.76 5.93
C ILE A 51 -11.08 -22.06 6.04
N ILE A 52 -12.00 -22.33 5.11
CA ILE A 52 -13.34 -21.73 5.10
C ILE A 52 -14.11 -22.11 6.37
N SER A 53 -14.07 -23.36 6.79
CA SER A 53 -14.70 -23.80 8.05
C SER A 53 -14.10 -23.10 9.26
N ASN A 54 -12.77 -22.94 9.30
CA ASN A 54 -12.11 -22.17 10.36
C ASN A 54 -12.50 -20.69 10.36
N LEU A 55 -12.67 -20.09 9.18
CA LEU A 55 -13.15 -18.71 9.07
C LEU A 55 -14.57 -18.56 9.61
N PHE A 56 -15.50 -19.46 9.26
CA PHE A 56 -16.86 -19.43 9.81
C PHE A 56 -16.87 -19.64 11.33
N LYS A 57 -16.08 -20.60 11.84
CA LYS A 57 -15.91 -20.79 13.28
C LYS A 57 -15.45 -19.50 13.98
N LYS A 58 -14.51 -18.76 13.38
CA LYS A 58 -14.08 -17.45 13.91
C LYS A 58 -15.18 -16.40 13.87
N ILE A 59 -16.05 -16.41 12.86
CA ILE A 59 -17.21 -15.51 12.79
C ILE A 59 -18.18 -15.79 13.94
N ASP A 60 -18.50 -17.07 14.17
CA ASP A 60 -19.37 -17.53 15.25
C ASP A 60 -18.80 -17.12 16.62
N GLN A 61 -17.48 -17.22 16.79
CA GLN A 61 -16.76 -16.89 18.02
C GLN A 61 -16.39 -15.40 18.18
N ASN A 62 -16.69 -14.55 17.18
CA ASN A 62 -16.22 -13.16 17.12
C ASN A 62 -14.70 -12.99 17.24
N GLU A 63 -13.95 -13.89 16.64
CA GLU A 63 -12.50 -13.87 16.65
C GLU A 63 -11.91 -13.22 15.39
N LEU A 64 -10.77 -12.56 15.58
CA LEU A 64 -9.96 -12.04 14.48
C LEU A 64 -9.02 -13.15 13.94
N ILE A 65 -8.57 -12.97 12.70
CA ILE A 65 -7.44 -13.69 12.12
C ILE A 65 -6.17 -13.07 12.70
N THR A 66 -5.68 -13.66 13.78
CA THR A 66 -4.48 -13.22 14.50
C THR A 66 -3.22 -13.93 14.04
N THR A 67 -3.34 -15.08 13.40
CA THR A 67 -2.25 -15.87 12.80
C THR A 67 -2.66 -16.35 11.40
N PRO A 68 -1.69 -16.65 10.51
CA PRO A 68 -2.00 -17.21 9.21
C PRO A 68 -2.71 -18.57 9.33
N LEU A 69 -3.79 -18.74 8.57
CA LEU A 69 -4.44 -20.03 8.34
C LEU A 69 -3.81 -20.67 7.11
N GLN A 70 -3.51 -21.96 7.17
CA GLN A 70 -2.85 -22.70 6.09
C GLN A 70 -3.67 -23.93 5.67
N ALA A 71 -3.48 -24.39 4.44
CA ALA A 71 -4.12 -25.57 3.86
C ALA A 71 -3.72 -26.87 4.58
N GLN A 72 -4.17 -28.02 4.06
CA GLN A 72 -3.70 -29.32 4.52
C GLN A 72 -2.24 -29.57 4.09
N PRO A 73 -1.46 -30.37 4.82
CA PRO A 73 -0.05 -30.62 4.52
C PRO A 73 0.21 -31.06 3.07
N GLU A 74 -0.65 -31.91 2.51
CA GLU A 74 -0.51 -32.43 1.15
C GLU A 74 -0.65 -31.32 0.10
N THR A 75 -1.58 -30.38 0.33
CA THR A 75 -1.73 -29.19 -0.52
C THR A 75 -0.51 -28.28 -0.42
N MET A 76 0.02 -28.09 0.79
CA MET A 76 1.19 -27.24 0.99
C MET A 76 2.44 -27.86 0.34
N GLN A 77 2.62 -29.17 0.43
CA GLN A 77 3.69 -29.89 -0.25
C GLN A 77 3.59 -29.73 -1.78
N PHE A 78 2.40 -29.91 -2.33
CA PHE A 78 2.14 -29.68 -3.76
C PHE A 78 2.44 -28.24 -4.17
N PHE A 79 1.92 -27.25 -3.43
CA PHE A 79 2.16 -25.84 -3.69
C PHE A 79 3.66 -25.50 -3.69
N ASN A 80 4.41 -26.00 -2.70
CA ASN A 80 5.84 -25.77 -2.59
C ASN A 80 6.62 -26.39 -3.75
N LYS A 81 6.21 -27.57 -4.22
CA LYS A 81 6.85 -28.24 -5.36
C LYS A 81 6.57 -27.51 -6.68
N VAL A 82 5.35 -27.01 -6.87
CA VAL A 82 4.91 -26.38 -8.12
C VAL A 82 5.33 -24.90 -8.19
N PHE A 83 5.41 -24.19 -7.07
CA PHE A 83 5.65 -22.74 -7.04
C PHE A 83 6.71 -22.32 -6.01
N GLU A 84 7.88 -22.96 -6.05
CA GLU A 84 9.02 -22.71 -5.15
C GLU A 84 9.39 -21.22 -5.08
N ASN A 85 9.42 -20.53 -6.21
CA ASN A 85 9.73 -19.11 -6.30
C ASN A 85 8.69 -18.22 -5.59
N ILE A 86 7.41 -18.60 -5.56
CA ILE A 86 6.36 -17.84 -4.85
C ILE A 86 6.51 -18.07 -3.35
N VAL A 87 6.81 -19.31 -2.94
CA VAL A 87 7.11 -19.64 -1.55
C VAL A 87 8.27 -18.80 -1.03
N ASP A 88 9.37 -18.73 -1.80
CA ASP A 88 10.57 -17.97 -1.44
C ASP A 88 10.36 -16.46 -1.46
N THR A 89 9.60 -15.95 -2.44
CA THR A 89 9.44 -14.50 -2.60
C THR A 89 8.35 -13.91 -1.71
N ASN A 90 7.30 -14.67 -1.36
CA ASN A 90 6.12 -14.16 -0.65
C ASN A 90 5.89 -14.78 0.74
N ASP A 91 6.78 -15.67 1.19
CA ASP A 91 6.69 -16.43 2.45
C ASP A 91 5.39 -17.25 2.57
N VAL A 92 4.79 -17.65 1.45
CA VAL A 92 3.54 -18.43 1.48
C VAL A 92 3.83 -19.78 2.12
N GLY A 93 3.08 -20.11 3.17
CA GLY A 93 3.33 -21.32 3.97
C GLY A 93 4.50 -21.23 4.96
N GLN A 94 5.37 -20.23 4.86
CA GLN A 94 6.54 -20.07 5.76
C GLN A 94 6.28 -19.17 6.97
N LEU A 95 5.17 -18.42 6.95
CA LEU A 95 4.71 -17.60 8.07
C LEU A 95 3.95 -18.46 9.08
N ASP A 96 4.62 -18.85 10.16
CA ASP A 96 3.99 -19.46 11.33
C ASP A 96 3.46 -18.41 12.32
N GLY A 97 2.78 -18.88 13.37
CA GLY A 97 2.27 -18.02 14.45
C GLY A 97 3.35 -17.21 15.16
N GLN A 98 4.56 -17.74 15.34
CA GLN A 98 5.64 -17.08 16.09
C GLN A 98 6.32 -15.96 15.29
N LYS A 99 6.64 -16.21 14.02
CA LYS A 99 7.15 -15.18 13.09
C LYS A 99 6.11 -14.07 12.92
N TRP A 100 4.85 -14.44 12.79
CA TRP A 100 3.74 -13.50 12.71
C TRP A 100 3.52 -12.70 14.00
N GLU A 101 3.67 -13.32 15.17
CA GLU A 101 3.61 -12.66 16.48
C GLU A 101 4.81 -11.74 16.72
N THR A 102 5.99 -12.07 16.19
CA THR A 102 7.18 -11.22 16.31
C THR A 102 6.96 -9.87 15.62
N TRP A 103 6.23 -9.85 14.51
CA TRP A 103 5.73 -8.63 13.89
C TRP A 103 4.64 -7.91 14.69
N ASN A 104 3.70 -8.68 15.24
CA ASN A 104 2.44 -8.17 15.79
C ASN A 104 2.45 -7.91 17.30
N GLY A 105 3.49 -8.35 17.99
CA GLY A 105 3.72 -8.15 19.42
C GLY A 105 3.84 -6.67 19.80
N GLU A 106 3.63 -6.38 21.08
CA GLU A 106 3.51 -5.01 21.58
C GLU A 106 4.83 -4.23 21.60
N THR A 107 5.99 -4.87 21.40
CA THR A 107 7.31 -4.22 21.62
C THR A 107 8.43 -4.54 20.62
N LYS A 108 8.27 -5.46 19.65
CA LYS A 108 9.44 -6.09 19.00
C LYS A 108 9.99 -5.43 17.71
N ASN A 109 9.30 -4.44 17.13
CA ASN A 109 9.72 -3.69 15.93
C ASN A 109 9.65 -2.17 16.15
N GLU A 110 10.03 -1.71 17.35
CA GLU A 110 10.09 -0.29 17.70
C GLU A 110 11.52 0.24 17.56
N VAL A 111 11.68 1.35 16.84
CA VAL A 111 12.97 2.02 16.69
C VAL A 111 13.03 3.16 17.70
N THR A 112 14.05 3.16 18.56
CA THR A 112 14.29 4.27 19.50
C THR A 112 15.29 5.27 18.93
N ILE A 113 15.08 6.55 19.21
CA ILE A 113 16.06 7.60 18.97
C ILE A 113 16.68 7.98 20.31
N GLU A 114 18.00 7.90 20.38
CA GLU A 114 18.80 8.13 21.58
C GLU A 114 19.95 9.09 21.25
N ARG A 115 20.51 9.74 22.27
CA ARG A 115 21.71 10.56 22.10
C ARG A 115 22.91 9.64 21.80
N ASP A 116 23.82 10.07 20.92
CA ASP A 116 25.13 9.41 20.82
C ASP A 116 25.99 9.80 22.03
N TYR A 117 26.32 8.82 22.86
CA TYR A 117 27.28 8.98 23.95
C TYR A 117 28.66 8.55 23.45
N LYS A 118 29.69 9.37 23.66
CA LYS A 118 31.08 9.06 23.27
C LYS A 118 31.45 7.63 23.70
N GLY A 119 32.00 6.82 22.78
CA GLY A 119 32.45 5.44 23.05
C GLY A 119 31.70 4.34 22.29
N LEU A 120 30.65 4.66 21.52
CA LEU A 120 30.02 3.69 20.63
C LEU A 120 30.90 3.47 19.38
N GLU A 121 31.59 2.35 19.33
CA GLU A 121 32.42 1.92 18.20
C GLU A 121 31.55 1.49 17.02
N THR A 122 31.87 2.01 15.84
CA THR A 122 31.26 1.57 14.58
C THR A 122 31.88 0.26 14.14
N SER A 123 31.12 -0.58 13.44
CA SER A 123 31.67 -1.82 12.89
C SER A 123 32.76 -1.54 11.85
N ASP A 124 33.89 -2.25 11.97
CA ASP A 124 35.02 -2.20 11.02
C ASP A 124 34.64 -2.59 9.58
N LYS A 125 33.44 -3.15 9.39
CA LYS A 125 32.87 -3.50 8.07
C LYS A 125 32.52 -2.27 7.23
N TYR A 126 32.51 -1.06 7.80
CA TYR A 126 32.16 0.18 7.12
C TYR A 126 33.32 1.17 7.22
N THR A 127 33.91 1.48 6.07
CA THR A 127 35.02 2.42 5.96
C THR A 127 34.55 3.86 5.78
N ALA A 128 33.26 4.09 5.52
CA ALA A 128 32.65 5.40 5.34
C ALA A 128 31.18 5.40 5.83
N PRO A 129 30.60 6.58 6.15
CA PRO A 129 29.18 6.71 6.45
C PRO A 129 28.28 6.28 5.29
N MET A 130 27.22 5.54 5.62
CA MET A 130 26.33 4.89 4.65
C MET A 130 25.05 5.71 4.39
N ASP A 131 24.55 5.70 3.16
CA ASP A 131 23.16 6.01 2.85
C ASP A 131 22.31 4.76 3.17
N VAL A 132 21.56 4.83 4.26
CA VAL A 132 20.84 3.69 4.86
C VAL A 132 19.37 3.72 4.48
N TYR A 133 18.87 2.59 4.00
CA TYR A 133 17.47 2.36 3.60
C TYR A 133 16.91 1.21 4.43
N VAL A 134 15.84 1.44 5.18
CA VAL A 134 15.29 0.43 6.11
C VAL A 134 13.82 0.17 5.85
N GLY A 135 13.51 -1.11 5.62
CA GLY A 135 12.15 -1.65 5.67
C GLY A 135 11.43 -1.74 4.33
N GLY A 136 10.27 -1.09 4.21
CA GLY A 136 9.29 -1.35 3.14
C GLY A 136 9.67 -0.88 1.71
N PRO A 137 8.69 -0.89 0.78
CA PRO A 137 8.92 -0.68 -0.65
C PRO A 137 9.49 0.66 -1.07
N ALA A 138 9.08 1.75 -0.44
CA ALA A 138 9.66 3.04 -0.76
C ALA A 138 11.18 3.07 -0.48
N THR A 139 11.67 2.38 0.56
CA THR A 139 13.11 2.36 0.86
C THR A 139 13.90 1.44 -0.06
N CYS A 140 13.32 0.32 -0.49
CA CYS A 140 13.95 -0.54 -1.48
C CYS A 140 14.07 0.15 -2.85
N PHE A 141 13.00 0.82 -3.31
CA PHE A 141 13.06 1.68 -4.50
C PHE A 141 14.09 2.80 -4.34
N GLY A 142 14.16 3.44 -3.17
CA GLY A 142 15.15 4.48 -2.88
C GLY A 142 16.59 3.99 -3.01
N ALA A 143 16.88 2.82 -2.44
CA ALA A 143 18.20 2.18 -2.56
C ALA A 143 18.54 1.84 -4.02
N ALA A 144 17.57 1.27 -4.76
CA ALA A 144 17.75 0.91 -6.16
C ALA A 144 17.96 2.13 -7.08
N LEU A 145 17.19 3.20 -6.86
CA LEU A 145 17.33 4.47 -7.60
C LEU A 145 18.70 5.10 -7.36
N GLN A 146 19.16 5.16 -6.11
CA GLN A 146 20.50 5.67 -5.79
C GLN A 146 21.60 4.79 -6.38
N ALA A 147 21.47 3.47 -6.27
CA ALA A 147 22.46 2.54 -6.84
C ALA A 147 22.58 2.70 -8.36
N ASN A 148 21.49 3.11 -9.03
CA ASN A 148 21.48 3.31 -10.47
C ASN A 148 21.91 4.71 -10.93
N SER A 149 22.08 5.69 -10.04
CA SER A 149 22.38 7.09 -10.39
C SER A 149 23.85 7.40 -10.61
N SER A 150 24.72 6.39 -10.76
CA SER A 150 26.18 6.53 -10.95
C SER A 150 26.95 7.12 -9.76
N GLU A 151 26.33 7.20 -8.57
CA GLU A 151 27.05 7.51 -7.34
C GLU A 151 27.79 6.29 -6.77
N ASP A 152 28.61 6.52 -5.74
CA ASP A 152 29.41 5.50 -5.05
C ASP A 152 28.52 4.50 -4.30
N ALA A 153 27.94 3.57 -5.06
CA ALA A 153 26.97 2.60 -4.60
C ALA A 153 27.51 1.71 -3.45
N LYS A 154 28.84 1.63 -3.27
CA LYS A 154 29.49 0.94 -2.15
C LYS A 154 29.08 1.47 -0.77
N ASN A 155 28.60 2.71 -0.71
CA ASN A 155 28.12 3.34 0.53
C ASN A 155 26.60 3.24 0.72
N ILE A 156 25.91 2.37 -0.03
CA ILE A 156 24.48 2.12 0.12
C ILE A 156 24.28 0.88 1.00
N LEU A 157 23.41 0.98 2.00
CA LEU A 157 22.93 -0.17 2.78
C LEU A 157 21.41 -0.21 2.74
N TYR A 158 20.84 -1.26 2.15
CA TYR A 158 19.43 -1.59 2.32
C TYR A 158 19.28 -2.76 3.31
N ALA A 159 18.46 -2.57 4.34
CA ALA A 159 18.29 -3.54 5.42
C ALA A 159 16.82 -3.81 5.76
N HIS A 160 16.48 -5.08 5.97
CA HIS A 160 15.18 -5.52 6.49
C HIS A 160 15.30 -6.87 7.25
N ASP A 161 14.23 -7.30 7.94
CA ASP A 161 14.19 -8.41 8.90
C ASP A 161 13.83 -9.77 8.28
N GLY A 162 13.90 -9.89 6.96
CA GLY A 162 13.51 -11.10 6.22
C GLY A 162 12.01 -11.38 6.17
N CYS A 163 11.19 -10.77 7.02
CA CYS A 163 9.77 -11.10 7.16
C CYS A 163 8.88 -10.36 6.15
N ARG A 164 9.23 -10.35 4.85
CA ARG A 164 8.52 -9.56 3.82
C ARG A 164 7.05 -9.95 3.71
N GLY A 165 6.75 -11.23 3.85
CA GLY A 165 5.42 -11.80 3.88
C GLY A 165 4.57 -11.26 5.04
N THR A 166 5.16 -10.81 6.15
CA THR A 166 4.41 -10.17 7.25
C THR A 166 4.09 -8.70 7.00
N SER A 167 4.73 -8.10 5.98
CA SER A 167 4.58 -6.70 5.64
C SER A 167 3.50 -6.46 4.58
N ASN A 168 3.11 -5.18 4.42
CA ASN A 168 2.20 -4.77 3.35
C ASN A 168 2.75 -5.02 1.95
N TRP A 169 4.06 -5.23 1.80
CA TRP A 169 4.69 -5.50 0.52
C TRP A 169 3.98 -6.63 -0.24
N LYS A 170 3.74 -7.75 0.44
CA LYS A 170 3.27 -9.00 -0.18
C LYS A 170 1.78 -9.24 -0.08
N GLY A 171 1.04 -8.29 0.48
CA GLY A 171 -0.41 -8.37 0.58
C GLY A 171 -1.04 -7.34 -0.35
N SER A 172 -1.89 -6.55 0.26
CA SER A 172 -2.69 -5.47 -0.31
C SER A 172 -1.95 -4.34 -1.04
N ALA A 173 -0.65 -4.43 -1.25
CA ALA A 173 0.12 -3.38 -1.89
C ALA A 173 0.65 -3.79 -3.26
N SER A 174 0.49 -5.05 -3.68
CA SER A 174 1.02 -5.58 -4.96
C SER A 174 0.43 -4.99 -6.25
N TYR A 175 -0.51 -4.05 -6.18
CA TYR A 175 -1.16 -3.46 -7.36
C TYR A 175 -0.64 -2.04 -7.70
N HIS A 176 -0.69 -1.71 -8.99
CA HIS A 176 -0.41 -0.39 -9.54
C HIS A 176 -1.71 0.20 -10.13
N HIS A 177 -2.57 0.78 -9.28
CA HIS A 177 -3.85 1.36 -9.69
C HIS A 177 -3.88 2.86 -9.39
N VAL A 178 -3.77 3.69 -10.43
CA VAL A 178 -3.65 5.14 -10.28
C VAL A 178 -4.95 5.76 -9.78
N HIS A 179 -6.11 5.27 -10.25
CA HIS A 179 -7.43 5.72 -9.79
C HIS A 179 -7.70 5.44 -8.29
N ASP A 180 -7.02 4.44 -7.73
CA ASP A 180 -7.19 3.98 -6.35
C ASP A 180 -6.22 4.68 -5.38
N ALA A 181 -5.39 5.58 -5.91
CA ALA A 181 -4.47 6.43 -5.17
C ALA A 181 -5.18 7.59 -4.46
N ILE A 182 -6.35 7.35 -3.88
CA ILE A 182 -7.18 8.35 -3.22
C ILE A 182 -7.55 7.90 -1.80
N PRO A 183 -7.89 8.83 -0.88
CA PRO A 183 -8.47 8.46 0.39
C PRO A 183 -9.74 7.61 0.20
N VAL A 184 -9.87 6.56 1.03
CA VAL A 184 -10.98 5.59 0.95
C VAL A 184 -12.38 6.24 1.00
N TYR A 185 -12.50 7.41 1.63
CA TYR A 185 -13.76 8.15 1.76
C TYR A 185 -14.27 8.78 0.46
N TYR A 186 -13.51 8.76 -0.64
CA TYR A 186 -13.99 9.22 -1.95
C TYR A 186 -15.12 8.35 -2.50
N TRP A 187 -15.21 7.10 -2.03
CA TRP A 187 -16.28 6.20 -2.39
C TRP A 187 -17.55 6.47 -1.55
N PRO A 188 -18.74 6.52 -2.17
CA PRO A 188 -19.98 7.02 -1.55
C PRO A 188 -20.54 6.20 -0.39
N ASN A 189 -20.02 5.01 -0.15
CA ASN A 189 -20.38 4.14 0.97
C ASN A 189 -19.18 3.89 1.91
N ASN A 190 -18.13 4.70 1.80
CA ASN A 190 -16.94 4.61 2.65
C ASN A 190 -16.79 5.86 3.53
N HIS A 191 -17.82 6.72 3.58
CA HIS A 191 -17.84 7.85 4.51
C HIS A 191 -18.17 7.40 5.93
N GLY A 192 -17.90 8.30 6.88
CA GLY A 192 -17.92 7.97 8.28
C GLY A 192 -19.32 7.61 8.80
N ILE A 193 -20.33 8.37 8.40
CA ILE A 193 -21.72 8.12 8.80
C ILE A 193 -22.16 6.73 8.34
N TYR A 194 -21.89 6.36 7.08
CA TYR A 194 -22.19 5.03 6.58
C TYR A 194 -21.41 3.94 7.31
N SER A 195 -20.13 4.18 7.61
CA SER A 195 -19.30 3.26 8.41
C SER A 195 -19.90 3.00 9.80
N VAL A 196 -20.45 4.03 10.45
CA VAL A 196 -21.14 3.89 11.75
C VAL A 196 -22.44 3.11 11.61
N TYR A 197 -23.28 3.47 10.65
CA TYR A 197 -24.54 2.77 10.36
C TYR A 197 -24.31 1.28 10.11
N ILE A 198 -23.38 0.94 9.21
CA ILE A 198 -23.14 -0.45 8.84
C ILE A 198 -22.51 -1.26 9.97
N THR A 199 -21.68 -0.61 10.81
CA THR A 199 -21.14 -1.23 12.02
C THR A 199 -22.27 -1.61 12.98
N ALA A 200 -23.25 -0.72 13.19
CA ALA A 200 -24.42 -1.01 14.01
C ALA A 200 -25.31 -2.09 13.39
N LYS A 201 -25.60 -2.02 12.08
CA LYS A 201 -26.37 -3.05 11.34
C LYS A 201 -25.76 -4.43 11.55
N HIS A 202 -24.47 -4.58 11.27
CA HIS A 202 -23.80 -5.87 11.36
C HIS A 202 -23.68 -6.35 12.82
N HIS A 203 -23.52 -5.45 13.79
CA HIS A 203 -23.56 -5.83 15.20
C HIS A 203 -24.92 -6.43 15.59
N LEU A 204 -26.03 -5.81 15.17
CA LEU A 204 -27.38 -6.31 15.43
C LEU A 204 -27.65 -7.63 14.70
N GLN A 205 -27.28 -7.74 13.43
CA GLN A 205 -27.43 -8.98 12.65
C GLN A 205 -26.69 -10.14 13.32
N ARG A 206 -25.45 -9.94 13.78
CA ARG A 206 -24.69 -10.99 14.46
C ARG A 206 -25.34 -11.45 15.78
N ARG A 207 -26.03 -10.54 16.48
CA ARG A 207 -26.70 -10.85 17.74
C ARG A 207 -28.03 -11.56 17.55
N PHE A 208 -28.78 -11.21 16.51
CA PHE A 208 -30.19 -11.63 16.36
C PHE A 208 -30.46 -12.51 15.14
N ASN A 209 -29.58 -12.54 14.14
CA ASN A 209 -29.70 -13.33 12.91
C ASN A 209 -28.31 -13.70 12.36
N LEU A 210 -27.57 -14.54 13.10
CA LEU A 210 -26.20 -14.91 12.73
C LEU A 210 -26.13 -15.70 11.42
N GLU A 211 -27.10 -16.59 11.17
CA GLU A 211 -27.13 -17.37 9.93
C GLU A 211 -27.37 -16.49 8.71
N GLY A 212 -28.37 -15.60 8.75
CA GLY A 212 -28.59 -14.64 7.66
C GLY A 212 -27.40 -13.71 7.46
N TYR A 213 -26.68 -13.35 8.53
CA TYR A 213 -25.44 -12.60 8.42
C TYR A 213 -24.34 -13.39 7.69
N LYS A 214 -24.15 -14.68 8.00
CA LYS A 214 -23.19 -15.55 7.31
C LYS A 214 -23.54 -15.75 5.84
N GLU A 215 -24.83 -15.87 5.54
CA GLU A 215 -25.32 -15.95 4.17
C GLU A 215 -25.04 -14.67 3.39
N GLU A 216 -25.36 -13.48 3.94
CA GLU A 216 -25.05 -12.18 3.32
C GLU A 216 -23.55 -12.07 3.01
N LEU A 217 -22.68 -12.47 3.95
CA LEU A 217 -21.23 -12.46 3.76
C LEU A 217 -20.78 -13.29 2.58
N ALA A 218 -21.32 -14.50 2.44
CA ALA A 218 -20.91 -15.46 1.42
C ALA A 218 -21.50 -15.18 0.03
N THR A 219 -22.56 -14.35 -0.05
CA THR A 219 -23.35 -14.21 -1.28
C THR A 219 -23.43 -12.79 -1.85
N ILE A 220 -23.24 -11.74 -1.04
CA ILE A 220 -23.40 -10.33 -1.45
C ILE A 220 -22.03 -9.67 -1.67
N PRO A 221 -21.59 -9.43 -2.93
CA PRO A 221 -20.30 -8.83 -3.22
C PRO A 221 -20.15 -7.39 -2.70
N GLN A 222 -21.27 -6.66 -2.58
CA GLN A 222 -21.30 -5.27 -2.13
C GLN A 222 -21.32 -5.14 -0.60
N TRP A 223 -21.19 -6.25 0.13
CA TRP A 223 -21.12 -6.23 1.58
C TRP A 223 -20.00 -5.29 2.04
N CYS A 224 -20.32 -4.34 2.93
CA CYS A 224 -19.37 -3.29 3.28
C CYS A 224 -18.24 -3.83 4.16
N LYS A 225 -17.02 -3.71 3.65
CA LYS A 225 -15.81 -4.18 4.34
C LYS A 225 -15.21 -3.16 5.30
N ILE A 226 -15.70 -1.92 5.29
CA ILE A 226 -15.24 -0.85 6.19
C ILE A 226 -16.16 -0.77 7.39
N ARG A 227 -15.61 -1.09 8.55
CA ARG A 227 -16.36 -1.04 9.82
C ARG A 227 -15.48 -0.49 10.92
N TRP A 228 -16.16 0.11 11.89
CA TRP A 228 -15.57 0.65 13.09
C TRP A 228 -15.37 -0.44 14.14
N ASN A 229 -14.16 -0.56 14.65
CA ASN A 229 -13.93 -1.36 15.85
C ASN A 229 -14.36 -0.54 17.07
N LEU A 230 -15.65 -0.62 17.44
CA LEU A 230 -16.21 0.12 18.57
C LEU A 230 -15.52 -0.21 19.90
N GLY A 231 -15.10 -1.46 20.10
CA GLY A 231 -14.31 -1.90 21.25
C GLY A 231 -13.03 -1.07 21.40
N ASN A 232 -12.22 -1.01 20.35
CA ASN A 232 -10.97 -0.25 20.34
C ASN A 232 -11.18 1.26 20.30
N THR A 233 -12.31 1.74 19.78
CA THR A 233 -12.56 3.17 19.57
C THR A 233 -13.21 3.85 20.76
N MET A 234 -14.06 3.16 21.52
CA MET A 234 -14.84 3.76 22.61
C MET A 234 -14.31 3.39 23.99
N PHE A 235 -13.62 2.25 24.12
CA PHE A 235 -13.27 1.67 25.43
C PHE A 235 -11.76 1.55 25.66
N THR A 236 -10.95 2.28 24.88
CA THR A 236 -9.49 2.35 25.08
C THR A 236 -9.07 3.71 25.61
N LYS A 237 -7.86 3.76 26.18
CA LYS A 237 -7.22 5.02 26.62
C LYS A 237 -7.08 6.05 25.49
N ASP A 238 -7.15 5.62 24.23
CA ASP A 238 -7.04 6.44 23.03
C ASP A 238 -8.40 6.82 22.40
N ALA A 239 -9.53 6.55 23.06
CA ALA A 239 -10.86 6.73 22.47
C ALA A 239 -11.09 8.14 21.88
N TRP A 240 -10.84 9.18 22.68
CA TRP A 240 -10.98 10.58 22.25
C TRP A 240 -10.08 10.95 21.09
N LYS A 241 -8.88 10.38 21.05
CA LYS A 241 -7.93 10.60 19.96
C LYS A 241 -8.47 9.97 18.68
N ASN A 242 -8.94 8.73 18.73
CA ASN A 242 -9.55 8.04 17.59
C ASN A 242 -10.79 8.79 17.05
N ILE A 243 -11.65 9.31 17.95
CA ILE A 243 -12.81 10.14 17.58
C ILE A 243 -12.39 11.43 16.88
N LYS A 244 -11.41 12.17 17.43
CA LYS A 244 -10.88 13.40 16.81
C LYS A 244 -10.29 13.14 15.43
N LEU A 245 -9.56 12.03 15.27
CA LEU A 245 -8.99 11.62 13.98
C LEU A 245 -10.08 11.34 12.95
N PHE A 246 -11.13 10.62 13.34
CA PHE A 246 -12.27 10.40 12.46
C PHE A 246 -12.98 11.68 12.06
N ALA A 247 -13.24 12.58 13.01
CA ALA A 247 -13.87 13.87 12.72
C ALA A 247 -13.01 14.70 11.75
N LYS A 248 -11.69 14.66 11.90
CA LYS A 248 -10.74 15.25 10.94
C LYS A 248 -10.90 14.62 9.55
N ASN A 249 -10.93 13.29 9.45
CA ASN A 249 -11.15 12.59 8.18
C ASN A 249 -12.48 12.99 7.51
N GLN A 250 -13.56 13.14 8.27
CA GLN A 250 -14.85 13.59 7.72
C GLN A 250 -14.79 15.03 7.23
N LYS A 251 -14.04 15.90 7.92
CA LYS A 251 -13.80 17.27 7.46
C LYS A 251 -13.00 17.30 6.16
N GLU A 252 -11.96 16.47 6.03
CA GLU A 252 -11.22 16.33 4.77
C GLU A 252 -12.10 15.73 3.65
N ALA A 253 -12.99 14.79 3.96
CA ALA A 253 -13.95 14.26 3.00
C ALA A 253 -14.90 15.36 2.48
N LEU A 254 -15.46 16.19 3.35
CA LEU A 254 -16.25 17.36 2.94
C LEU A 254 -15.41 18.38 2.15
N GLY A 255 -14.12 18.52 2.52
CA GLY A 255 -12.99 19.01 1.71
C GLY A 255 -13.11 18.74 0.24
N ASP A 256 -12.97 17.46 0.00
CA ASP A 256 -12.48 16.92 -1.24
C ASP A 256 -13.63 16.47 -2.13
N VAL A 257 -14.68 15.88 -1.54
CA VAL A 257 -15.81 15.28 -2.27
C VAL A 257 -17.17 15.88 -1.91
N GLY A 258 -17.24 16.80 -0.95
CA GLY A 258 -18.49 17.43 -0.51
C GLY A 258 -19.52 16.41 0.01
N PHE A 259 -20.79 16.63 -0.28
CA PHE A 259 -21.89 15.70 0.01
C PHE A 259 -22.00 14.56 -1.03
N PHE A 260 -20.88 14.14 -1.62
CA PHE A 260 -20.85 13.20 -2.75
C PHE A 260 -21.61 13.71 -3.99
N ILE A 261 -21.97 14.99 -4.03
CA ILE A 261 -22.64 15.66 -5.15
C ILE A 261 -21.63 16.63 -5.78
N GLU A 262 -21.55 16.64 -7.11
CA GLU A 262 -20.67 17.56 -7.82
C GLU A 262 -20.98 19.03 -7.48
N GLY A 263 -19.93 19.82 -7.26
CA GLY A 263 -20.04 21.24 -6.92
C GLY A 263 -20.31 21.50 -5.43
N THR A 264 -20.46 20.46 -4.60
CA THR A 264 -20.66 20.60 -3.15
C THR A 264 -19.35 20.56 -2.35
N GLN A 265 -18.22 20.27 -2.99
CA GLN A 265 -16.91 20.38 -2.38
C GLN A 265 -16.52 21.85 -2.18
N TRP A 266 -15.92 22.18 -1.03
CA TRP A 266 -15.51 23.55 -0.71
C TRP A 266 -14.04 23.86 -1.06
N ARG A 267 -13.30 22.90 -1.63
CA ARG A 267 -11.95 23.08 -2.17
C ARG A 267 -11.97 23.05 -3.69
N ARG A 268 -11.04 23.77 -4.31
CA ARG A 268 -10.74 23.58 -5.74
C ARG A 268 -10.07 22.24 -5.96
N ASP A 269 -10.18 21.70 -7.17
CA ASP A 269 -9.64 20.38 -7.49
C ASP A 269 -8.14 20.29 -7.18
N GLU A 270 -7.35 21.33 -7.52
CA GLU A 270 -5.90 21.36 -7.30
C GLU A 270 -5.52 21.33 -5.81
N ASP A 271 -6.44 21.78 -4.94
CA ASP A 271 -6.26 21.81 -3.50
C ASP A 271 -6.74 20.49 -2.83
N THR A 272 -7.42 19.59 -3.56
CA THR A 272 -7.89 18.30 -3.03
C THR A 272 -6.76 17.31 -2.80
N THR A 273 -6.97 16.33 -1.93
CA THR A 273 -6.00 15.26 -1.69
C THR A 273 -5.83 14.41 -2.94
N ALA A 274 -6.92 14.03 -3.61
CA ALA A 274 -6.88 13.19 -4.81
C ALA A 274 -6.04 13.79 -5.93
N TYR A 275 -6.09 15.11 -6.12
CA TYR A 275 -5.31 15.77 -7.18
C TYR A 275 -3.82 15.47 -7.05
N THR A 276 -3.24 15.68 -5.88
CA THR A 276 -1.81 15.39 -5.72
C THR A 276 -1.55 13.90 -5.68
N THR A 277 -2.41 13.08 -5.08
CA THR A 277 -2.12 11.66 -4.89
C THR A 277 -2.26 10.85 -6.17
N ILE A 278 -3.26 11.12 -7.01
CA ILE A 278 -3.40 10.54 -8.36
C ILE A 278 -2.19 10.92 -9.21
N ARG A 279 -1.85 12.21 -9.24
CA ARG A 279 -0.69 12.70 -10.01
C ARG A 279 0.64 12.19 -9.46
N HIS A 280 0.73 11.92 -8.15
CA HIS A 280 1.91 11.31 -7.54
C HIS A 280 2.03 9.84 -7.95
N SER A 281 0.92 9.11 -7.91
CA SER A 281 0.81 7.72 -8.31
C SER A 281 1.16 7.49 -9.79
N GLY A 282 0.65 8.34 -10.69
CA GLY A 282 0.97 8.30 -12.12
C GLY A 282 2.43 8.61 -12.48
N MET A 283 3.32 8.88 -11.51
CA MET A 283 4.76 9.06 -11.76
C MET A 283 5.54 7.75 -11.65
N SER A 284 4.94 6.69 -11.10
CA SER A 284 5.70 5.47 -10.80
C SER A 284 6.29 4.81 -12.02
N GLU A 285 5.53 4.68 -13.11
CA GLU A 285 6.05 4.11 -14.36
C GLU A 285 7.29 4.86 -14.84
N LYS A 286 7.18 6.20 -14.98
CA LYS A 286 8.29 7.07 -15.40
C LYS A 286 9.53 6.98 -14.51
N ILE A 287 9.35 6.81 -13.20
CA ILE A 287 10.46 6.65 -12.25
C ILE A 287 11.06 5.25 -12.34
N ILE A 288 10.23 4.21 -12.48
CA ILE A 288 10.66 2.81 -12.59
C ILE A 288 11.44 2.58 -13.90
N GLU A 289 11.04 3.21 -14.99
CA GLU A 289 11.77 3.20 -16.27
C GLU A 289 13.23 3.69 -16.14
N GLN A 290 13.54 4.48 -15.10
CA GLN A 290 14.92 4.91 -14.87
C GLN A 290 15.80 3.83 -14.23
N LEU A 291 15.25 2.70 -13.76
CA LEU A 291 16.00 1.59 -13.18
C LEU A 291 16.57 0.69 -14.28
N LYS A 292 17.86 0.89 -14.60
CA LYS A 292 18.57 0.12 -15.62
C LYS A 292 19.26 -1.11 -15.01
N GLY A 293 19.24 -2.24 -15.72
CA GLY A 293 19.93 -3.46 -15.30
C GLY A 293 19.09 -4.41 -14.43
N LEU A 294 17.76 -4.27 -14.46
CA LEU A 294 16.83 -5.27 -13.93
C LEU A 294 16.80 -6.48 -14.88
N GLU A 295 16.77 -7.71 -14.34
CA GLU A 295 16.66 -8.93 -15.15
C GLU A 295 15.21 -9.19 -15.57
N LYS A 296 14.27 -8.81 -14.70
CA LYS A 296 12.82 -8.91 -14.93
C LYS A 296 12.11 -7.59 -14.65
N PRO A 297 10.99 -7.30 -15.32
CA PRO A 297 10.22 -6.09 -15.06
C PRO A 297 9.66 -6.08 -13.64
N VAL A 298 9.88 -4.99 -12.90
CA VAL A 298 9.34 -4.81 -11.53
C VAL A 298 7.92 -4.26 -11.52
N LEU A 299 7.42 -3.82 -12.67
CA LEU A 299 6.03 -3.40 -12.90
C LEU A 299 5.58 -4.06 -14.21
N ILE A 300 4.52 -4.86 -14.15
CA ILE A 300 3.90 -5.44 -15.34
C ILE A 300 2.63 -4.65 -15.59
N THR A 301 2.57 -4.00 -16.74
CA THR A 301 1.44 -3.16 -17.16
C THR A 301 0.41 -3.97 -17.95
N ASN A 302 -0.70 -3.32 -18.27
CA ASN A 302 -1.82 -3.89 -19.01
C ASN A 302 -1.38 -4.41 -20.40
N ASP A 303 -1.65 -5.69 -20.71
CA ASP A 303 -1.48 -6.29 -22.04
C ASP A 303 -2.67 -7.18 -22.45
N ASP A 304 -2.76 -7.58 -23.72
CA ASP A 304 -3.91 -8.35 -24.22
C ASP A 304 -4.10 -9.72 -23.54
N ARG A 305 -3.01 -10.34 -23.10
CA ARG A 305 -2.99 -11.65 -22.42
C ARG A 305 -3.27 -11.54 -20.93
N ALA A 306 -3.02 -10.38 -20.32
CA ALA A 306 -3.20 -10.08 -18.91
C ALA A 306 -3.63 -8.61 -18.75
N LYS A 307 -4.93 -8.36 -18.69
CA LYS A 307 -5.46 -7.00 -18.58
C LYS A 307 -5.43 -6.52 -17.14
N CYS A 308 -5.32 -5.21 -16.96
CA CYS A 308 -5.59 -4.57 -15.67
C CYS A 308 -6.98 -3.94 -15.72
N THR A 309 -7.92 -4.53 -14.99
CA THR A 309 -9.33 -4.19 -15.09
C THR A 309 -9.90 -3.78 -13.74
N TYR A 310 -10.86 -2.86 -13.74
CA TYR A 310 -11.80 -2.66 -12.63
C TYR A 310 -13.12 -3.33 -12.99
N VAL A 311 -13.62 -4.20 -12.13
CA VAL A 311 -14.92 -4.84 -12.31
C VAL A 311 -15.91 -4.37 -11.26
N GLN A 312 -17.10 -4.01 -11.73
CA GLN A 312 -18.24 -3.75 -10.88
C GLN A 312 -19.12 -5.01 -10.81
N LEU A 313 -19.27 -5.54 -9.60
CA LEU A 313 -20.02 -6.77 -9.36
C LEU A 313 -21.48 -6.48 -8.97
N GLY A 314 -22.39 -7.34 -9.40
CA GLY A 314 -23.79 -7.46 -8.97
C GLY A 314 -24.74 -6.36 -9.49
N SER A 315 -25.38 -5.57 -8.62
CA SER A 315 -26.59 -4.82 -9.01
C SER A 315 -26.35 -3.49 -9.74
N LYS A 316 -27.26 -3.17 -10.68
CA LYS A 316 -27.26 -1.93 -11.48
C LYS A 316 -27.35 -0.64 -10.65
N GLN A 317 -27.85 -0.69 -9.40
CA GLN A 317 -27.94 0.49 -8.54
C GLN A 317 -26.56 0.98 -8.06
N GLY A 318 -25.61 0.07 -7.83
CA GLY A 318 -24.23 0.43 -7.47
C GLY A 318 -23.47 1.12 -8.61
N LEU A 319 -23.90 0.88 -9.84
CA LEU A 319 -23.26 1.38 -11.06
C LEU A 319 -23.27 2.91 -11.15
N ALA A 320 -24.41 3.55 -10.89
CA ALA A 320 -24.56 5.00 -11.01
C ALA A 320 -23.64 5.76 -10.05
N TRP A 321 -23.50 5.26 -8.82
CA TRP A 321 -22.61 5.85 -7.81
C TRP A 321 -21.14 5.74 -8.18
N ILE A 322 -20.74 4.60 -8.74
CA ILE A 322 -19.35 4.35 -9.13
C ILE A 322 -18.98 5.18 -10.34
N ASN A 323 -19.83 5.24 -11.36
CA ASN A 323 -19.59 6.09 -12.52
C ASN A 323 -19.45 7.56 -12.10
N SER A 324 -20.30 8.05 -11.19
CA SER A 324 -20.16 9.41 -10.65
C SER A 324 -18.83 9.64 -9.90
N THR A 325 -18.29 8.62 -9.22
CA THR A 325 -16.95 8.71 -8.62
C THR A 325 -15.87 8.73 -9.70
N LEU A 326 -15.96 7.85 -10.71
CA LEU A 326 -15.00 7.77 -11.82
C LEU A 326 -14.97 9.06 -12.65
N ASP A 327 -16.11 9.67 -12.94
CA ASP A 327 -16.19 10.95 -13.67
C ASP A 327 -15.43 12.06 -12.92
N ARG A 328 -15.53 12.08 -11.58
CA ARG A 328 -14.78 13.01 -10.74
C ARG A 328 -13.30 12.70 -10.71
N LEU A 329 -12.93 11.42 -10.66
CA LEU A 329 -11.53 11.01 -10.76
C LEU A 329 -10.96 11.43 -12.10
N ASN A 330 -11.71 11.29 -13.19
CA ASN A 330 -11.30 11.76 -14.51
C ASN A 330 -11.13 13.29 -14.53
N ARG A 331 -12.02 14.05 -13.89
CA ARG A 331 -11.88 15.51 -13.75
C ARG A 331 -10.60 15.92 -13.03
N VAL A 332 -10.23 15.20 -11.96
CA VAL A 332 -9.07 15.51 -11.10
C VAL A 332 -7.75 14.94 -11.65
N GLY A 333 -7.80 13.73 -12.20
CA GLY A 333 -6.67 12.95 -12.68
C GLY A 333 -6.34 13.15 -14.15
N GLY A 334 -7.34 13.52 -14.96
CA GLY A 334 -7.25 13.56 -16.42
C GLY A 334 -6.71 12.24 -16.98
N ASP A 335 -5.78 12.35 -17.92
CA ASP A 335 -5.12 11.23 -18.58
C ASP A 335 -4.53 10.19 -17.62
N SER A 336 -4.19 10.56 -16.37
CA SER A 336 -3.64 9.63 -15.39
C SER A 336 -4.62 8.54 -14.92
N VAL A 337 -5.91 8.68 -15.22
CA VAL A 337 -6.96 7.71 -14.85
C VAL A 337 -7.87 7.40 -16.04
N GLU A 338 -7.36 7.53 -17.26
CA GLU A 338 -8.09 7.16 -18.47
C GLU A 338 -8.47 5.68 -18.44
N PHE A 339 -9.69 5.38 -18.90
CA PHE A 339 -10.21 4.02 -18.97
C PHE A 339 -11.07 3.78 -20.20
N PHE A 340 -11.11 2.52 -20.61
CA PHE A 340 -12.03 2.01 -21.62
C PHE A 340 -13.10 1.16 -20.96
N LYS A 341 -14.34 1.26 -21.44
CA LYS A 341 -15.45 0.45 -20.95
C LYS A 341 -15.71 -0.70 -21.92
N ASN A 342 -15.59 -1.93 -21.44
CA ASN A 342 -15.85 -3.11 -22.25
C ASN A 342 -17.36 -3.31 -22.44
N SER A 343 -17.71 -3.82 -23.62
CA SER A 343 -19.02 -4.36 -23.97
C SER A 343 -19.28 -5.70 -23.26
N GLU A 344 -20.54 -6.13 -23.27
CA GLU A 344 -20.94 -7.43 -22.71
C GLU A 344 -20.24 -8.59 -23.43
N GLU A 345 -20.14 -8.52 -24.76
CA GLU A 345 -19.44 -9.52 -25.59
C GLU A 345 -17.94 -9.59 -25.25
N GLU A 346 -17.29 -8.45 -25.03
CA GLU A 346 -15.88 -8.41 -24.61
C GLU A 346 -15.68 -9.04 -23.23
N ILE A 347 -16.57 -8.74 -22.27
CA ILE A 347 -16.55 -9.33 -20.92
C ILE A 347 -16.68 -10.86 -20.99
N GLU A 348 -17.64 -11.36 -21.77
CA GLU A 348 -17.89 -12.80 -21.92
C GLU A 348 -16.75 -13.51 -22.67
N SER A 349 -16.22 -12.88 -23.73
CA SER A 349 -15.11 -13.45 -24.52
C SER A 349 -13.85 -13.67 -23.69
N ARG A 350 -13.68 -12.89 -22.62
CA ARG A 350 -12.58 -13.00 -21.65
C ARG A 350 -12.84 -14.04 -20.53
N GLY A 351 -14.03 -14.64 -20.52
CA GLY A 351 -14.44 -15.72 -19.64
C GLY A 351 -15.20 -15.28 -18.38
N TYR A 352 -15.59 -14.01 -18.27
CA TYR A 352 -16.34 -13.50 -17.13
C TYR A 352 -17.86 -13.73 -17.29
N PRO A 353 -18.59 -13.97 -16.18
CA PRO A 353 -20.06 -13.94 -16.17
C PRO A 353 -20.57 -12.50 -16.29
N SER A 354 -21.12 -12.10 -17.45
CA SER A 354 -21.69 -10.77 -17.73
C SER A 354 -22.88 -10.38 -16.84
N ASP A 355 -23.67 -11.37 -16.41
CA ASP A 355 -24.78 -11.22 -15.48
C ASP A 355 -24.32 -10.84 -14.06
N PHE A 356 -23.09 -11.21 -13.70
CA PHE A 356 -22.46 -10.87 -12.43
C PHE A 356 -21.48 -9.69 -12.53
N VAL A 357 -20.76 -9.57 -13.66
CA VAL A 357 -19.85 -8.47 -13.99
C VAL A 357 -20.58 -7.47 -14.87
N ILE A 358 -21.33 -6.58 -14.22
CA ILE A 358 -22.20 -5.62 -14.92
C ILE A 358 -21.45 -4.44 -15.58
N GLN A 359 -20.17 -4.27 -15.26
CA GLN A 359 -19.26 -3.34 -15.93
C GLN A 359 -17.83 -3.80 -15.70
N GLN A 360 -17.04 -3.76 -16.76
CA GLN A 360 -15.60 -3.90 -16.74
C GLN A 360 -14.97 -2.67 -17.36
N LEU A 361 -13.96 -2.13 -16.70
CA LEU A 361 -13.19 -0.99 -17.16
C LEU A 361 -11.73 -1.40 -17.29
N GLU A 362 -11.12 -1.13 -18.44
CA GLU A 362 -9.70 -1.35 -18.67
C GLU A 362 -8.94 -0.05 -18.46
N PHE A 363 -7.88 -0.10 -17.66
CA PHE A 363 -7.03 1.06 -17.40
C PHE A 363 -5.65 0.80 -17.99
N PRO A 364 -5.25 1.48 -19.08
CA PRO A 364 -3.98 1.21 -19.75
C PRO A 364 -2.77 1.45 -18.86
N GLN A 365 -2.83 2.49 -18.02
CA GLN A 365 -1.75 2.87 -17.11
C GLN A 365 -1.72 2.05 -15.81
N HIS A 366 -2.62 1.08 -15.66
CA HIS A 366 -2.58 0.19 -14.51
C HIS A 366 -1.64 -0.98 -14.74
N GLY A 367 -1.21 -1.56 -13.63
CA GLY A 367 -0.32 -2.70 -13.60
C GLY A 367 -0.33 -3.39 -12.26
N TYR A 368 0.67 -4.23 -12.06
CA TYR A 368 0.94 -4.86 -10.77
C TYR A 368 2.43 -5.07 -10.58
N PHE A 369 2.83 -5.13 -9.31
CA PHE A 369 4.18 -5.45 -8.89
C PHE A 369 4.26 -6.98 -8.69
N PRO A 370 4.99 -7.72 -9.53
CA PRO A 370 5.07 -9.16 -9.42
C PRO A 370 5.75 -9.59 -8.12
N PRO A 371 5.51 -10.83 -7.66
CA PRO A 371 6.14 -11.39 -6.45
C PRO A 371 7.65 -11.20 -6.39
N TYR A 372 8.36 -11.35 -7.51
CA TYR A 372 9.82 -11.27 -7.53
C TYR A 372 10.37 -9.83 -7.51
N ALA A 373 9.54 -8.78 -7.68
CA ALA A 373 10.00 -7.39 -7.81
C ALA A 373 10.99 -6.92 -6.71
N PRO A 374 10.85 -7.29 -5.41
CA PRO A 374 11.83 -6.91 -4.39
C PRO A 374 13.21 -7.49 -4.64
N ASN A 375 13.26 -8.75 -5.07
CA ASN A 375 14.51 -9.44 -5.32
C ASN A 375 15.23 -8.78 -6.49
N GLU A 376 14.51 -8.36 -7.53
CA GLU A 376 15.09 -7.61 -8.66
C GLU A 376 15.68 -6.28 -8.20
N LEU A 377 14.96 -5.51 -7.37
CA LEU A 377 15.46 -4.25 -6.82
C LEU A 377 16.70 -4.45 -5.93
N GLU A 378 16.69 -5.48 -5.09
CA GLU A 378 17.83 -5.82 -4.23
C GLU A 378 19.04 -6.32 -5.02
N ASN A 379 18.82 -7.14 -6.03
CA ASN A 379 19.85 -7.61 -6.93
C ASN A 379 20.45 -6.43 -7.70
N LEU A 380 19.65 -5.46 -8.12
CA LEU A 380 20.16 -4.22 -8.69
C LEU A 380 21.07 -3.46 -7.71
N VAL A 381 20.68 -3.32 -6.44
CA VAL A 381 21.56 -2.72 -5.42
C VAL A 381 22.88 -3.49 -5.28
N LYS A 382 22.81 -4.82 -5.15
CA LYS A 382 23.99 -5.69 -5.00
C LYS A 382 24.94 -5.62 -6.20
N THR A 383 24.41 -5.73 -7.42
CA THR A 383 25.19 -5.73 -8.68
C THR A 383 25.86 -4.39 -8.94
N LYS A 384 25.30 -3.28 -8.45
CA LYS A 384 25.92 -1.96 -8.48
C LYS A 384 26.97 -1.75 -7.38
N GLY A 385 27.13 -2.70 -6.45
CA GLY A 385 28.13 -2.67 -5.37
C GLY A 385 27.59 -2.24 -4.01
N GLY A 386 26.27 -2.00 -3.88
CA GLY A 386 25.62 -1.73 -2.60
C GLY A 386 25.45 -2.97 -1.74
N LYS A 387 25.16 -2.76 -0.46
CA LYS A 387 24.94 -3.82 0.53
C LYS A 387 23.44 -4.03 0.74
N VAL A 388 22.99 -5.29 0.69
CA VAL A 388 21.63 -5.70 1.07
C VAL A 388 21.71 -6.70 2.21
N ARG A 389 20.93 -6.47 3.27
CA ARG A 389 20.86 -7.31 4.48
C ARG A 389 19.42 -7.63 4.82
N ASP A 390 18.99 -8.84 4.55
CA ASP A 390 17.66 -9.38 4.84
C ASP A 390 17.57 -10.04 6.22
N ASP A 391 18.63 -9.95 7.02
CA ASP A 391 18.76 -10.54 8.35
C ASP A 391 18.87 -9.47 9.45
N MET A 392 18.57 -8.20 9.14
CA MET A 392 18.89 -7.06 10.00
C MET A 392 17.65 -6.29 10.44
N ARG A 393 17.51 -6.16 11.76
CA ARG A 393 16.48 -5.30 12.38
C ARG A 393 17.10 -4.02 12.93
N LEU A 394 16.57 -2.88 12.52
CA LEU A 394 16.93 -1.59 13.11
C LEU A 394 16.33 -1.49 14.52
N GLU A 395 17.17 -1.25 15.53
CA GLU A 395 16.71 -1.08 16.93
C GLU A 395 16.83 0.36 17.40
N LYS A 396 17.93 1.04 17.04
CA LYS A 396 18.22 2.39 17.56
C LYS A 396 18.82 3.31 16.50
N LEU A 397 18.49 4.60 16.61
CA LEU A 397 19.17 5.70 15.95
C LEU A 397 19.88 6.54 17.01
N PHE A 398 21.18 6.71 16.85
CA PHE A 398 21.96 7.61 17.67
C PHE A 398 22.07 8.96 16.97
N VAL A 399 21.80 10.03 17.72
CA VAL A 399 21.80 11.39 17.19
C VAL A 399 22.72 12.30 17.97
N MET A 400 23.23 13.30 17.25
CA MET A 400 23.97 14.44 17.80
C MET A 400 23.28 15.75 17.42
N PRO A 401 23.51 16.84 18.17
CA PRO A 401 23.05 18.17 17.77
C PRO A 401 23.57 18.53 16.38
N SER A 402 22.71 19.06 15.51
CA SER A 402 23.11 19.53 14.17
C SER A 402 23.78 20.90 14.20
N SER A 403 23.56 21.65 15.29
CA SER A 403 24.02 23.02 15.47
C SER A 403 24.54 23.21 16.90
N GLN A 404 25.31 24.28 17.12
CA GLN A 404 25.76 24.67 18.47
C GLN A 404 24.61 25.09 19.39
N ASP A 405 23.46 25.47 18.82
CA ASP A 405 22.28 25.92 19.56
C ASP A 405 21.41 24.74 20.05
N TYR A 406 21.78 23.49 19.75
CA TYR A 406 21.04 22.27 20.11
C TYR A 406 19.56 22.30 19.70
N ASP A 407 19.26 23.08 18.67
CA ASP A 407 17.89 23.29 18.24
C ASP A 407 17.39 22.17 17.32
N ASP A 408 18.30 21.39 16.74
CA ASP A 408 18.05 20.28 15.82
C ASP A 408 19.02 19.10 16.04
N VAL A 409 18.74 17.95 15.41
CA VAL A 409 19.59 16.75 15.51
C VAL A 409 19.86 16.08 14.16
N THR A 410 21.01 15.42 14.07
CA THR A 410 21.47 14.60 12.94
C THR A 410 21.70 13.17 13.42
N VAL A 411 21.22 12.18 12.67
CA VAL A 411 21.56 10.76 12.90
C VAL A 411 22.96 10.51 12.39
N ASN A 412 23.86 10.09 13.28
CA ASN A 412 25.25 9.80 12.92
C ASN A 412 25.58 8.29 12.98
N LYS A 413 24.82 7.51 13.74
CA LYS A 413 24.96 6.06 13.83
C LYS A 413 23.60 5.37 13.95
N ALA A 414 23.51 4.14 13.48
CA ALA A 414 22.34 3.27 13.63
C ALA A 414 22.75 1.91 14.20
N LEU A 415 22.01 1.40 15.19
CA LEU A 415 22.18 0.07 15.75
C LEU A 415 21.26 -0.92 15.04
N PHE A 416 21.85 -1.90 14.36
CA PHE A 416 21.14 -3.04 13.82
C PHE A 416 21.41 -4.28 14.66
N ARG A 417 20.41 -5.15 14.77
CA ARG A 417 20.56 -6.51 15.31
C ARG A 417 20.44 -7.51 14.19
N ASN A 418 21.43 -8.39 14.07
CA ASN A 418 21.34 -9.55 13.22
C ASN A 418 20.38 -10.57 13.85
N LEU A 419 19.35 -10.97 13.11
CA LEU A 419 18.30 -11.86 13.62
C LEU A 419 18.72 -13.33 13.64
N ASN A 420 19.72 -13.71 12.84
CA ASN A 420 20.27 -15.06 12.80
C ASN A 420 21.29 -15.29 13.92
N THR A 421 22.17 -14.32 14.17
CA THR A 421 23.26 -14.45 15.16
C THR A 421 22.97 -13.77 16.50
N GLY A 422 21.95 -12.90 16.56
CA GLY A 422 21.65 -12.06 17.73
C GLY A 422 22.63 -10.91 17.96
N GLN A 423 23.73 -10.84 17.20
CA GLN A 423 24.78 -9.83 17.36
C GLN A 423 24.30 -8.44 16.91
N ALA A 424 24.69 -7.42 17.67
CA ALA A 424 24.41 -6.04 17.32
C ALA A 424 25.57 -5.42 16.53
N GLU A 425 25.25 -4.59 15.54
CA GLU A 425 26.19 -3.94 14.63
C GLU A 425 25.85 -2.45 14.55
N ILE A 426 26.84 -1.58 14.77
CA ILE A 426 26.68 -0.13 14.67
C ILE A 426 27.18 0.33 13.30
N VAL A 427 26.28 0.94 12.54
CA VAL A 427 26.53 1.44 11.18
C VAL A 427 26.67 2.96 11.23
N PRO A 428 27.76 3.56 10.69
CA PRO A 428 27.85 5.01 10.52
C PRO A 428 26.88 5.49 9.45
N VAL A 429 26.16 6.59 9.71
CA VAL A 429 25.04 7.06 8.88
C VAL A 429 25.36 8.40 8.23
N LYS A 430 25.25 8.46 6.90
CA LYS A 430 25.21 9.69 6.10
C LYS A 430 23.78 10.21 5.99
N SER A 431 22.86 9.35 5.59
CA SER A 431 21.42 9.62 5.59
C SER A 431 20.65 8.33 5.89
N ILE A 432 19.43 8.47 6.41
CA ILE A 432 18.57 7.30 6.66
C ILE A 432 17.14 7.54 6.17
N SER A 433 16.68 6.67 5.28
CA SER A 433 15.30 6.60 4.83
C SER A 433 14.66 5.34 5.41
N MET A 434 13.49 5.49 6.01
CA MET A 434 12.79 4.39 6.66
C MET A 434 11.37 4.29 6.12
N SER A 435 10.93 3.08 5.78
CA SER A 435 9.56 2.82 5.38
C SER A 435 8.93 1.88 6.39
N LEU A 436 7.75 2.24 6.93
CA LEU A 436 6.95 1.30 7.74
C LEU A 436 6.78 -0.01 6.97
N GLY A 437 7.03 -1.13 7.64
CA GLY A 437 7.20 -2.42 6.97
C GLY A 437 8.17 -3.29 7.73
N PRO A 438 8.91 -4.18 7.03
CA PRO A 438 9.81 -5.10 7.71
C PRO A 438 10.86 -4.35 8.49
N SER A 439 11.14 -4.81 9.71
CA SER A 439 12.03 -4.17 10.68
C SER A 439 11.54 -2.92 11.42
N MET A 440 10.40 -2.30 11.07
CA MET A 440 9.98 -1.07 11.76
C MET A 440 8.46 -0.81 11.73
N LYS A 441 7.90 -0.67 12.93
CA LYS A 441 6.47 -0.37 13.19
C LYS A 441 6.25 0.97 13.89
N SER A 442 7.18 1.40 14.74
CA SER A 442 7.07 2.69 15.43
C SER A 442 8.43 3.35 15.62
N LEU A 443 8.40 4.67 15.80
CA LEU A 443 9.57 5.49 16.07
C LEU A 443 9.36 6.25 17.38
N LYS A 444 10.25 6.07 18.35
CA LYS A 444 10.10 6.61 19.71
C LYS A 444 11.30 7.45 20.15
N VAL A 445 11.05 8.47 20.96
CA VAL A 445 12.09 9.27 21.64
C VAL A 445 11.73 9.39 23.13
N ASN A 446 12.58 8.89 24.03
CA ASN A 446 12.31 8.89 25.48
C ASN A 446 10.89 8.38 25.82
N GLY A 447 10.48 7.26 25.20
CA GLY A 447 9.16 6.66 25.36
C GLY A 447 8.00 7.36 24.62
N LYS A 448 8.20 8.56 24.07
CA LYS A 448 7.19 9.28 23.27
C LYS A 448 7.19 8.75 21.83
N ASN A 449 6.04 8.25 21.36
CA ASN A 449 5.86 7.82 19.98
C ASN A 449 5.70 9.03 19.06
N LEU A 450 6.63 9.20 18.10
CA LEU A 450 6.58 10.27 17.10
C LEU A 450 5.52 10.01 16.01
N LEU A 451 5.00 8.78 15.91
CA LEU A 451 3.93 8.39 14.98
C LEU A 451 2.57 8.36 15.69
N ASN A 452 2.39 9.18 16.73
CA ASN A 452 1.15 9.19 17.52
C ASN A 452 -0.10 9.51 16.66
N HIS A 453 0.01 10.00 15.43
CA HIS A 453 -1.12 10.30 14.54
C HIS A 453 -1.51 9.17 13.58
N THR A 454 -1.04 7.94 13.82
CA THR A 454 -1.30 6.76 12.99
C THR A 454 -2.45 5.90 13.54
N MET A 455 -3.34 5.45 12.65
CA MET A 455 -4.42 4.48 12.90
C MET A 455 -4.12 3.17 12.20
N TYR A 456 -4.61 2.05 12.72
CA TYR A 456 -4.49 0.77 12.02
C TYR A 456 -5.67 0.54 11.08
N ALA A 457 -5.40 0.00 9.89
CA ALA A 457 -6.44 -0.53 9.01
C ALA A 457 -6.16 -2.02 8.80
N SER A 458 -7.15 -2.90 8.87
CA SER A 458 -6.95 -4.31 8.53
C SER A 458 -7.85 -4.76 7.39
N GLY A 459 -7.27 -5.60 6.53
CA GLY A 459 -7.98 -6.41 5.54
C GLY A 459 -7.47 -7.85 5.57
N ALA A 460 -8.12 -8.74 4.84
CA ALA A 460 -7.70 -10.11 4.69
C ALA A 460 -7.05 -10.32 3.32
N SER A 461 -5.97 -11.10 3.30
CA SER A 461 -5.29 -11.57 2.09
C SER A 461 -5.44 -13.09 2.03
N THR A 462 -5.89 -13.58 0.89
CA THR A 462 -6.12 -15.00 0.61
C THR A 462 -5.31 -15.40 -0.62
N VAL A 463 -4.40 -16.35 -0.47
CA VAL A 463 -3.71 -17.00 -1.58
C VAL A 463 -4.42 -18.31 -1.91
N PHE A 464 -4.72 -18.52 -3.18
CA PHE A 464 -5.43 -19.71 -3.65
C PHE A 464 -4.88 -20.20 -4.99
N MET A 465 -5.05 -21.50 -5.23
CA MET A 465 -4.74 -22.15 -6.50
C MET A 465 -6.02 -22.41 -7.29
N VAL A 466 -5.94 -22.25 -8.61
CA VAL A 466 -6.95 -22.73 -9.56
C VAL A 466 -6.26 -23.74 -10.46
N LYS A 467 -6.74 -24.99 -10.45
CA LYS A 467 -6.28 -26.09 -11.31
C LYS A 467 -7.30 -26.29 -12.42
N VAL A 468 -6.85 -26.12 -13.66
CA VAL A 468 -7.69 -26.19 -14.86
C VAL A 468 -7.25 -27.40 -15.69
N ASP A 469 -8.17 -28.31 -15.99
CA ASP A 469 -7.97 -29.40 -16.94
C ASP A 469 -8.00 -28.84 -18.38
N GLU A 470 -6.86 -28.81 -19.05
CA GLU A 470 -6.74 -28.23 -20.40
C GLU A 470 -7.52 -29.00 -21.46
N SER A 471 -7.98 -30.23 -21.17
CA SER A 471 -8.84 -31.00 -22.07
C SER A 471 -10.31 -30.57 -22.02
N LYS A 472 -10.70 -29.77 -21.01
CA LYS A 472 -12.10 -29.41 -20.75
C LYS A 472 -12.40 -27.92 -20.85
N VAL A 473 -11.39 -27.07 -20.70
CA VAL A 473 -11.55 -25.62 -20.63
C VAL A 473 -10.72 -24.96 -21.72
N ASP A 474 -11.37 -24.11 -22.52
CA ASP A 474 -10.70 -23.39 -23.60
C ASP A 474 -9.77 -22.29 -23.08
N GLN A 475 -8.69 -22.01 -23.82
CA GLN A 475 -7.71 -20.97 -23.46
C GLN A 475 -8.33 -19.57 -23.28
N SER A 476 -9.35 -19.23 -24.07
CA SER A 476 -10.06 -17.94 -23.95
C SER A 476 -10.73 -17.78 -22.58
N GLN A 477 -11.30 -18.85 -22.04
CA GLN A 477 -11.95 -18.85 -20.73
C GLN A 477 -10.95 -18.73 -19.57
N MET A 478 -9.67 -19.00 -19.83
CA MET A 478 -8.60 -18.89 -18.83
C MET A 478 -8.03 -17.47 -18.71
N LEU A 479 -8.33 -16.56 -19.66
CA LEU A 479 -7.80 -15.20 -19.67
C LEU A 479 -8.13 -14.42 -18.38
N LYS A 480 -9.33 -14.61 -17.83
CA LYS A 480 -9.73 -14.05 -16.54
C LYS A 480 -8.81 -14.38 -15.37
N PHE A 481 -8.09 -15.52 -15.41
CA PHE A 481 -7.11 -15.90 -14.38
C PHE A 481 -5.76 -15.21 -14.54
N ARG A 482 -5.51 -14.59 -15.70
CA ARG A 482 -4.31 -13.80 -15.98
C ARG A 482 -4.49 -12.32 -15.67
N ASP A 483 -5.73 -11.87 -15.62
CA ASP A 483 -6.06 -10.47 -15.33
C ASP A 483 -5.70 -10.07 -13.91
N ASN A 484 -5.31 -8.81 -13.77
CA ASN A 484 -5.29 -8.11 -12.50
C ASN A 484 -6.63 -7.39 -12.37
N ILE A 485 -7.35 -7.74 -11.31
CA ILE A 485 -8.75 -7.35 -11.17
C ILE A 485 -8.87 -6.49 -9.94
N ASP A 486 -9.21 -5.23 -10.16
CA ASP A 486 -9.65 -4.32 -9.14
C ASP A 486 -11.16 -4.37 -8.97
N MET A 487 -11.61 -4.16 -7.76
CA MET A 487 -13.01 -3.97 -7.40
C MET A 487 -13.04 -3.08 -6.18
N LYS A 488 -14.23 -2.58 -5.87
CA LYS A 488 -14.46 -1.84 -4.65
C LYS A 488 -13.96 -2.58 -3.38
N ASN A 489 -12.88 -2.09 -2.78
CA ASN A 489 -12.20 -2.68 -1.62
C ASN A 489 -11.83 -4.17 -1.80
N ASN A 490 -11.51 -4.58 -3.04
CA ASN A 490 -11.04 -5.93 -3.36
C ASN A 490 -10.06 -5.91 -4.52
N HIS A 491 -8.95 -6.62 -4.41
CA HIS A 491 -7.96 -6.70 -5.48
C HIS A 491 -7.55 -8.16 -5.68
N ILE A 492 -7.56 -8.64 -6.91
CA ILE A 492 -7.04 -9.94 -7.30
C ILE A 492 -5.81 -9.70 -8.18
N VAL A 493 -4.69 -10.29 -7.79
CA VAL A 493 -3.46 -10.30 -8.59
C VAL A 493 -3.00 -11.73 -8.83
N ARG A 494 -2.45 -11.98 -10.02
CA ARG A 494 -1.79 -13.26 -10.31
C ARG A 494 -0.39 -13.26 -9.71
N LEU A 495 -0.06 -14.33 -9.01
CA LEU A 495 1.27 -14.56 -8.45
C LEU A 495 2.12 -15.48 -9.34
N GLY A 496 1.48 -16.39 -10.09
CA GLY A 496 2.18 -17.28 -11.01
C GLY A 496 1.23 -18.18 -11.80
N GLU A 497 1.77 -18.77 -12.85
CA GLU A 497 1.10 -19.71 -13.73
C GLU A 497 2.08 -20.84 -14.07
N ARG A 498 1.64 -22.10 -14.03
CA ARG A 498 2.48 -23.25 -14.38
C ARG A 498 1.67 -24.37 -15.01
N VAL A 499 2.26 -25.06 -15.97
CA VAL A 499 1.69 -26.29 -16.56
C VAL A 499 2.24 -27.48 -15.78
N VAL A 500 1.33 -28.35 -15.32
CA VAL A 500 1.62 -29.59 -14.60
C VAL A 500 1.11 -30.76 -15.43
N LYS A 501 2.01 -31.61 -15.89
CA LYS A 501 1.68 -32.84 -16.60
C LYS A 501 1.62 -34.01 -15.62
N ASP A 502 0.53 -34.74 -15.64
CA ASP A 502 0.36 -35.98 -14.89
C ASP A 502 1.03 -37.12 -15.65
N ALA A 503 2.09 -37.67 -15.07
CA ALA A 503 2.90 -38.73 -15.67
C ALA A 503 2.09 -40.01 -15.91
N ASP A 504 1.11 -40.30 -15.05
CA ASP A 504 0.39 -41.58 -15.05
C ASP A 504 -0.86 -41.54 -15.96
N SER A 505 -1.48 -40.38 -16.12
CA SER A 505 -2.71 -40.22 -16.92
C SER A 505 -2.51 -39.45 -18.23
N ALA A 506 -1.31 -38.91 -18.48
CA ALA A 506 -0.99 -37.98 -19.57
C ALA A 506 -1.86 -36.70 -19.61
N LYS A 507 -2.68 -36.45 -18.58
CA LYS A 507 -3.46 -35.23 -18.46
C LYS A 507 -2.56 -34.03 -18.22
N THR A 508 -2.97 -32.90 -18.77
CA THR A 508 -2.27 -31.63 -18.57
C THR A 508 -3.17 -30.68 -17.80
N TYR A 509 -2.66 -30.19 -16.68
CA TYR A 509 -3.32 -29.20 -15.85
C TYR A 509 -2.58 -27.87 -15.96
N ARG A 510 -3.32 -26.78 -16.16
CA ARG A 510 -2.81 -25.43 -15.97
C ARG A 510 -3.17 -24.94 -14.57
N ILE A 511 -2.16 -24.52 -13.81
CA ILE A 511 -2.34 -24.07 -12.44
C ILE A 511 -2.04 -22.58 -12.35
N PHE A 512 -3.00 -21.82 -11.86
CA PHE A 512 -2.87 -20.40 -11.56
C PHE A 512 -2.77 -20.22 -10.04
N VAL A 513 -1.84 -19.39 -9.59
CA VAL A 513 -1.79 -18.91 -8.20
C VAL A 513 -2.23 -17.47 -8.19
N LEU A 514 -3.25 -17.18 -7.39
CA LEU A 514 -3.86 -15.87 -7.29
C LEU A 514 -3.86 -15.43 -5.82
N GLN A 515 -3.70 -14.14 -5.62
CA GLN A 515 -3.90 -13.50 -4.32
C GLN A 515 -5.07 -12.55 -4.42
N VAL A 516 -6.07 -12.77 -3.58
CA VAL A 516 -7.15 -11.81 -3.37
C VAL A 516 -6.96 -11.08 -2.05
N THR A 517 -7.07 -9.76 -2.05
CA THR A 517 -6.95 -8.93 -0.85
C THR A 517 -8.08 -7.92 -0.75
N GLY A 518 -8.72 -7.84 0.41
CA GLY A 518 -9.80 -6.89 0.64
C GLY A 518 -10.10 -6.65 2.11
N GLY A 519 -10.68 -5.49 2.44
CA GLY A 519 -11.02 -5.10 3.80
C GLY A 519 -10.65 -3.66 4.14
N GLY A 520 -11.24 -3.13 5.22
CA GLY A 520 -10.99 -1.76 5.64
C GLY A 520 -11.43 -1.48 7.07
N HIS A 521 -11.02 -2.31 8.02
CA HIS A 521 -11.39 -2.14 9.41
C HIS A 521 -10.51 -1.14 10.14
N PHE A 522 -11.13 -0.12 10.76
CA PHE A 522 -10.42 0.93 11.48
C PHE A 522 -10.93 1.06 12.94
N PRO A 523 -10.06 1.34 13.94
CA PRO A 523 -8.62 1.13 13.97
C PRO A 523 -8.30 -0.33 14.38
N ALA A 524 -8.20 -1.26 13.43
CA ALA A 524 -7.93 -2.68 13.73
C ALA A 524 -6.60 -3.13 13.11
N ARG A 525 -5.80 -3.86 13.90
CA ARG A 525 -4.55 -4.49 13.42
C ARG A 525 -4.79 -5.87 12.81
N HIS A 526 -5.73 -6.64 13.34
CA HIS A 526 -6.00 -8.00 12.89
C HIS A 526 -7.22 -8.02 11.98
N ALA A 527 -7.24 -8.95 11.03
CA ALA A 527 -8.30 -9.03 10.04
C ALA A 527 -9.52 -9.75 10.60
N HIS A 528 -10.68 -9.36 10.10
CA HIS A 528 -11.93 -10.05 10.37
C HIS A 528 -12.11 -11.22 9.41
N ALA A 529 -12.57 -12.37 9.92
CA ALA A 529 -12.89 -13.53 9.08
C ALA A 529 -13.99 -13.22 8.05
N GLU A 530 -14.91 -12.31 8.39
CA GLU A 530 -15.94 -11.83 7.46
C GLU A 530 -15.36 -11.19 6.19
N ALA A 531 -14.29 -10.42 6.33
CA ALA A 531 -13.67 -9.75 5.19
C ALA A 531 -13.04 -10.79 4.25
N ALA A 532 -12.45 -11.86 4.80
CA ALA A 532 -11.89 -12.97 4.04
C ALA A 532 -12.99 -13.77 3.32
N ILE A 533 -14.06 -14.14 4.04
CA ILE A 533 -15.21 -14.87 3.47
C ILE A 533 -15.86 -14.07 2.34
N ASN A 534 -16.16 -12.79 2.57
CA ASN A 534 -16.83 -11.98 1.56
C ASN A 534 -15.96 -11.75 0.32
N THR A 535 -14.69 -11.42 0.54
CA THR A 535 -13.73 -11.20 -0.53
C THR A 535 -13.55 -12.45 -1.37
N PHE A 536 -13.52 -13.63 -0.76
CA PHE A 536 -13.29 -14.88 -1.48
C PHE A 536 -14.59 -15.53 -1.99
N LYS A 537 -15.56 -15.88 -1.12
CA LYS A 537 -16.80 -16.58 -1.52
C LYS A 537 -17.73 -15.70 -2.36
N ALA A 538 -18.06 -14.50 -1.89
CA ALA A 538 -19.05 -13.67 -2.56
C ALA A 538 -18.50 -13.02 -3.83
N CYS A 539 -17.21 -12.65 -3.85
CA CYS A 539 -16.59 -11.99 -4.99
C CYS A 539 -15.85 -13.00 -5.88
N THR A 540 -14.75 -13.58 -5.39
CA THR A 540 -13.83 -14.40 -6.20
C THR A 540 -14.46 -15.70 -6.73
N CYS A 541 -15.13 -16.49 -5.88
CA CYS A 541 -15.70 -17.78 -6.32
C CYS A 541 -16.77 -17.57 -7.39
N LYS A 542 -17.61 -16.55 -7.27
CA LYS A 542 -18.63 -16.21 -8.28
C LYS A 542 -18.00 -15.67 -9.55
N LEU A 543 -17.07 -14.71 -9.43
CA LEU A 543 -16.38 -14.09 -10.57
C LEU A 543 -15.72 -15.14 -11.47
N PHE A 544 -15.11 -16.14 -10.86
CA PHE A 544 -14.38 -17.19 -11.57
C PHE A 544 -15.15 -18.50 -11.75
N LYS A 545 -16.44 -18.54 -11.36
CA LYS A 545 -17.28 -19.75 -11.45
C LYS A 545 -16.62 -20.98 -10.79
N LEU A 546 -16.05 -20.78 -9.61
CA LEU A 546 -15.30 -21.81 -8.86
C LEU A 546 -16.20 -22.69 -7.98
N ASP A 547 -17.38 -22.19 -7.61
CA ASP A 547 -18.30 -22.89 -6.72
C ASP A 547 -19.75 -22.45 -6.96
N GLY A 548 -20.69 -23.26 -6.45
CA GLY A 548 -22.12 -23.03 -6.65
C GLY A 548 -22.68 -23.69 -7.92
N PRO A 549 -23.90 -23.33 -8.33
CA PRO A 549 -24.59 -23.97 -9.45
C PRO A 549 -23.92 -23.72 -10.80
N ASP A 550 -23.22 -22.60 -10.96
CA ASP A 550 -22.62 -22.17 -12.23
C ASP A 550 -21.14 -22.57 -12.35
N VAL A 551 -20.69 -23.59 -11.60
CA VAL A 551 -19.29 -24.03 -11.60
C VAL A 551 -18.88 -24.49 -13.01
N THR A 552 -17.70 -24.06 -13.45
CA THR A 552 -17.16 -24.50 -14.75
C THR A 552 -16.56 -25.90 -14.60
N GLU A 553 -17.04 -26.86 -15.41
CA GLU A 553 -16.47 -28.22 -15.43
C GLU A 553 -14.98 -28.17 -15.80
N GLY A 554 -14.16 -29.00 -15.14
CA GLY A 554 -12.71 -29.03 -15.37
C GLY A 554 -11.92 -27.99 -14.58
N ILE A 555 -12.59 -27.17 -13.75
CA ILE A 555 -11.92 -26.23 -12.84
C ILE A 555 -12.06 -26.70 -11.39
N GLU A 556 -10.92 -26.84 -10.71
CA GLU A 556 -10.82 -27.07 -9.27
C GLU A 556 -10.10 -25.90 -8.59
N TYR A 557 -10.37 -25.65 -7.30
CA TYR A 557 -9.65 -24.64 -6.53
C TYR A 557 -9.33 -25.09 -5.11
N GLU A 558 -8.25 -24.55 -4.56
CA GLU A 558 -7.84 -24.76 -3.18
C GLU A 558 -7.37 -23.45 -2.54
N VAL A 559 -7.69 -23.23 -1.26
CA VAL A 559 -7.19 -22.08 -0.51
C VAL A 559 -5.91 -22.48 0.19
N VAL A 560 -4.80 -21.85 -0.19
CA VAL A 560 -3.46 -22.15 0.32
C VAL A 560 -3.25 -21.50 1.68
N GLN A 561 -3.57 -20.20 1.77
CA GLN A 561 -3.32 -19.42 2.97
C GLN A 561 -4.29 -18.24 3.10
N VAL A 562 -4.70 -17.93 4.33
CA VAL A 562 -5.42 -16.69 4.67
C VAL A 562 -4.71 -15.99 5.82
N ARG A 563 -4.50 -14.68 5.71
CA ARG A 563 -3.84 -13.86 6.74
C ARG A 563 -4.36 -12.43 6.77
N SER A 564 -4.02 -11.70 7.82
CA SER A 564 -4.24 -10.25 7.86
C SER A 564 -3.26 -9.52 6.94
N CYS A 565 -3.71 -8.46 6.26
CA CYS A 565 -2.87 -7.51 5.53
C CYS A 565 -2.81 -6.17 6.27
N ALA A 566 -2.59 -6.20 7.59
CA ALA A 566 -2.62 -5.04 8.49
C ALA A 566 -1.79 -3.83 8.00
N ARG A 567 -2.35 -2.64 8.16
CA ARG A 567 -1.85 -1.36 7.66
C ARG A 567 -1.87 -0.29 8.75
N SER A 568 -1.06 0.75 8.58
CA SER A 568 -0.89 1.86 9.52
C SER A 568 -1.20 3.20 8.86
N VAL A 569 -2.47 3.57 8.66
CA VAL A 569 -2.83 4.82 7.95
C VAL A 569 -2.66 6.08 8.80
N GLY A 570 -2.38 7.22 8.17
CA GLY A 570 -2.29 8.51 8.85
C GLY A 570 -3.65 9.13 9.21
N SER A 571 -3.63 10.15 10.08
CA SER A 571 -4.79 10.91 10.59
C SER A 571 -5.73 11.56 9.56
N GLN A 572 -5.37 11.55 8.28
CA GLN A 572 -6.16 12.11 7.17
C GLN A 572 -6.68 11.03 6.22
N ASN A 573 -6.61 9.73 6.60
CA ASN A 573 -6.80 8.58 5.71
C ASN A 573 -5.88 8.61 4.47
N VAL A 574 -4.82 9.43 4.54
CA VAL A 574 -3.67 9.47 3.66
C VAL A 574 -2.42 9.53 4.52
N PHE A 575 -1.36 8.98 3.95
CA PHE A 575 -0.12 8.70 4.61
C PHE A 575 0.68 9.97 4.90
N ARG A 576 1.63 9.85 5.82
CA ARG A 576 2.43 10.96 6.32
C ARG A 576 3.91 10.66 6.21
N LEU A 577 4.68 11.72 5.91
CA LEU A 577 6.13 11.76 5.95
C LEU A 577 6.57 12.41 7.27
N ASN A 578 7.34 11.67 8.06
CA ASN A 578 7.96 12.16 9.27
C ASN A 578 9.44 12.42 9.01
N LEU A 579 9.94 13.58 9.46
CA LEU A 579 11.34 13.99 9.31
C LEU A 579 11.93 14.20 10.71
N PRO A 580 12.30 13.10 11.41
CA PRO A 580 12.70 13.15 12.81
C PRO A 580 14.07 13.81 13.04
N ALA A 581 14.92 13.91 12.02
CA ALA A 581 16.25 14.52 12.09
C ALA A 581 16.59 15.18 10.74
N THR A 582 17.68 15.94 10.70
CA THR A 582 18.13 16.66 9.48
C THR A 582 18.41 15.75 8.29
N ASN A 583 18.91 14.54 8.55
CA ASN A 583 19.26 13.53 7.54
C ASN A 583 18.43 12.24 7.66
N ALA A 584 17.28 12.30 8.34
CA ALA A 584 16.41 11.14 8.52
C ALA A 584 14.97 11.42 8.05
N ALA A 585 14.43 10.48 7.27
CA ALA A 585 13.05 10.51 6.82
C ALA A 585 12.38 9.17 7.04
N MET A 586 11.09 9.24 7.31
CA MET A 586 10.25 8.07 7.51
C MET A 586 8.93 8.25 6.82
N LEU A 587 8.52 7.27 6.02
CA LEU A 587 7.27 7.31 5.30
C LEU A 587 6.50 5.99 5.47
N TYR A 588 5.18 6.07 5.32
CA TYR A 588 4.36 4.88 5.05
C TYR A 588 3.82 4.85 3.61
N GLY A 589 3.56 6.00 2.97
CA GLY A 589 3.44 6.15 1.50
C GLY A 589 2.39 7.17 1.01
N ILE A 590 2.73 8.35 0.49
CA ILE A 590 1.70 9.33 0.04
C ILE A 590 0.85 8.75 -1.10
N GLY A 591 -0.48 8.90 -1.02
CA GLY A 591 -1.40 8.63 -2.12
C GLY A 591 -2.04 7.26 -2.22
N GLY A 592 -2.69 6.81 -1.15
CA GLY A 592 -3.55 5.63 -1.21
C GLY A 592 -2.78 4.32 -0.98
N ILE A 593 -3.53 3.21 -0.91
CA ILE A 593 -3.11 2.03 -0.16
C ILE A 593 -2.28 0.99 -0.95
N GLY A 594 -1.76 1.38 -2.12
CA GLY A 594 -1.01 0.50 -3.03
C GLY A 594 0.50 0.79 -3.10
N ILE A 595 1.30 -0.14 -3.64
CA ILE A 595 2.71 0.10 -4.05
C ILE A 595 2.77 1.11 -5.21
N THR A 596 1.62 1.46 -5.79
CA THR A 596 1.45 2.43 -6.88
C THR A 596 2.16 3.77 -6.64
N THR A 597 2.49 4.12 -5.40
CA THR A 597 3.20 5.36 -5.05
C THR A 597 4.62 5.14 -4.52
N MET A 598 5.16 3.92 -4.47
CA MET A 598 6.41 3.64 -3.73
C MET A 598 7.67 4.21 -4.38
N ALA A 599 7.78 4.14 -5.71
CA ALA A 599 8.85 4.81 -6.44
C ALA A 599 8.82 6.35 -6.25
N PRO A 600 7.68 7.05 -6.45
CA PRO A 600 7.61 8.49 -6.21
C PRO A 600 7.72 8.87 -4.73
N ASN A 601 7.29 8.00 -3.81
CA ASN A 601 7.52 8.14 -2.38
C ASN A 601 9.00 8.05 -1.99
N ALA A 602 9.73 7.11 -2.59
CA ALA A 602 11.17 6.98 -2.43
C ALA A 602 11.87 8.28 -2.79
N LEU A 603 11.52 8.81 -3.96
CA LEU A 603 12.09 10.04 -4.48
C LEU A 603 11.67 11.27 -3.66
N LEU A 604 10.43 11.32 -3.18
CA LEU A 604 9.94 12.40 -2.33
C LEU A 604 10.62 12.40 -0.96
N MET A 605 10.89 11.23 -0.36
CA MET A 605 11.69 11.16 0.86
C MET A 605 13.06 11.80 0.64
N ARG A 606 13.73 11.54 -0.49
CA ARG A 606 15.02 12.15 -0.82
C ARG A 606 14.92 13.66 -1.02
N ALA A 607 13.91 14.13 -1.75
CA ALA A 607 13.67 15.56 -1.95
C ALA A 607 13.41 16.28 -0.63
N ALA A 608 12.54 15.72 0.22
CA ALA A 608 12.23 16.29 1.53
C ALA A 608 13.42 16.24 2.49
N LEU A 609 14.24 15.18 2.46
CA LEU A 609 15.49 15.09 3.20
C LEU A 609 16.47 16.19 2.79
N ALA A 610 16.66 16.41 1.49
CA ALA A 610 17.56 17.44 0.98
C ALA A 610 17.09 18.85 1.43
N GLU A 611 15.80 19.14 1.32
CA GLU A 611 15.22 20.41 1.82
C GLU A 611 15.34 20.54 3.35
N ARG A 612 15.16 19.44 4.09
CA ARG A 612 15.25 19.42 5.55
C ARG A 612 16.68 19.61 6.04
N ALA A 613 17.68 19.11 5.31
CA ALA A 613 19.08 19.29 5.59
C ALA A 613 19.51 20.76 5.44
N LYS A 614 18.97 21.49 4.45
CA LYS A 614 19.19 22.94 4.32
C LYS A 614 18.75 23.70 5.57
N LEU A 615 17.58 23.33 6.12
CA LEU A 615 17.03 23.94 7.34
C LEU A 615 17.86 23.61 8.60
N GLY A 616 18.54 22.45 8.60
CA GLY A 616 19.45 22.06 9.67
C GLY A 616 20.81 22.76 9.62
N ASN A 617 21.18 23.36 8.49
CA ASN A 617 22.47 24.01 8.29
C ASN A 617 22.36 25.52 8.52
N SER A 618 22.82 25.99 9.69
CA SER A 618 22.77 27.40 10.08
C SER A 618 23.55 28.33 9.15
N GLN A 619 24.55 27.82 8.41
CA GLN A 619 25.36 28.61 7.48
C GLN A 619 24.60 29.04 6.23
N LEU A 620 23.53 28.33 5.87
CA LEU A 620 22.75 28.62 4.66
C LEU A 620 21.70 29.73 4.86
N GLY A 621 21.45 30.17 6.10
CA GLY A 621 20.41 31.17 6.40
C GLY A 621 18.98 30.73 6.04
N TYR A 622 18.78 29.44 5.72
CA TYR A 622 17.54 28.89 5.20
C TYR A 622 16.44 28.84 6.27
N LYS A 623 15.29 29.46 5.99
CA LYS A 623 14.23 29.69 7.00
C LYS A 623 13.13 28.63 6.95
N PRO A 624 12.41 28.41 8.07
CA PRO A 624 11.24 27.53 8.11
C PRO A 624 10.16 27.90 7.07
N GLU A 625 10.01 29.19 6.76
CA GLU A 625 9.06 29.69 5.76
C GLU A 625 9.45 29.24 4.34
N GLU A 626 10.74 29.27 4.01
CA GLU A 626 11.26 28.83 2.71
C GLU A 626 11.09 27.31 2.55
N TYR A 627 11.44 26.55 3.60
CA TYR A 627 11.20 25.11 3.67
C TYR A 627 9.72 24.76 3.44
N LYS A 628 8.82 25.47 4.12
CA LYS A 628 7.38 25.29 3.96
C LYS A 628 6.92 25.66 2.55
N ASN A 629 7.42 26.76 1.99
CA ASN A 629 7.04 27.22 0.66
C ASN A 629 7.44 26.19 -0.40
N ASN A 630 8.69 25.71 -0.37
CA ASN A 630 9.19 24.70 -1.30
C ASN A 630 8.38 23.41 -1.24
N LEU A 631 8.03 22.92 -0.04
CA LEU A 631 7.14 21.77 0.11
C LEU A 631 5.73 22.04 -0.42
N SER A 632 5.17 23.22 -0.19
CA SER A 632 3.80 23.57 -0.61
C SER A 632 3.67 23.81 -2.11
N GLN A 633 4.76 24.15 -2.78
CA GLN A 633 4.82 24.34 -4.23
C GLN A 633 5.44 23.13 -4.95
N GLY A 634 5.92 22.13 -4.20
CA GLY A 634 6.69 21.02 -4.74
C GLY A 634 7.94 21.47 -5.50
N GLN A 635 8.52 22.62 -5.12
CA GLN A 635 9.68 23.23 -5.75
C GLN A 635 10.96 22.71 -5.08
N PHE A 636 11.45 21.58 -5.58
CA PHE A 636 12.72 21.00 -5.16
C PHE A 636 13.80 21.38 -6.17
N ALA A 637 14.75 22.22 -5.75
CA ALA A 637 15.83 22.71 -6.61
C ALA A 637 16.77 21.57 -7.06
N GLU A 638 17.01 20.61 -6.16
CA GLU A 638 17.76 19.40 -6.43
C GLU A 638 17.08 18.23 -5.74
N ILE A 639 16.96 17.12 -6.45
CA ILE A 639 16.53 15.85 -5.88
C ILE A 639 17.73 14.91 -6.01
N PRO A 640 18.38 14.53 -4.90
CA PRO A 640 19.57 13.69 -4.97
C PRO A 640 19.33 12.45 -5.84
N PHE A 641 20.26 12.19 -6.76
CA PHE A 641 20.29 10.99 -7.62
C PHE A 641 19.22 10.98 -8.71
N TRP A 642 18.52 12.10 -8.91
CA TRP A 642 17.51 12.28 -9.94
C TRP A 642 17.89 13.45 -10.84
N ASN A 643 18.24 13.12 -12.08
CA ASN A 643 18.73 14.07 -13.09
C ASN A 643 17.67 14.46 -14.13
N LYS A 644 16.40 14.14 -13.87
CA LYS A 644 15.27 14.55 -14.71
C LYS A 644 14.58 15.77 -14.11
N GLU A 645 13.63 16.31 -14.85
CA GLU A 645 12.76 17.37 -14.34
C GLU A 645 12.12 16.96 -13.00
N ASN A 646 11.92 17.96 -12.14
CA ASN A 646 11.31 17.77 -10.84
C ASN A 646 9.87 17.25 -11.01
N PRO A 647 9.58 15.98 -10.67
CA PRO A 647 8.28 15.38 -10.92
C PRO A 647 7.20 15.89 -9.94
N PHE A 648 7.61 16.61 -8.90
CA PHE A 648 6.75 17.10 -7.83
C PHE A 648 6.27 18.54 -8.02
N ALA A 649 6.75 19.24 -9.05
CA ALA A 649 6.47 20.66 -9.27
C ALA A 649 4.96 20.97 -9.28
N GLY A 650 4.59 22.08 -8.62
CA GLY A 650 3.23 22.62 -8.60
C GLY A 650 2.26 21.89 -7.66
N ARG A 651 2.76 21.19 -6.63
CA ARG A 651 1.92 20.34 -5.76
C ARG A 651 2.22 20.57 -4.29
N ASP A 652 1.17 20.66 -3.46
CA ASP A 652 1.31 20.86 -2.02
C ASP A 652 1.64 19.55 -1.30
N TYR A 653 2.93 19.28 -1.11
CA TYR A 653 3.45 18.20 -0.28
C TYR A 653 3.56 18.54 1.21
N ALA A 654 3.47 19.81 1.57
CA ALA A 654 3.59 20.26 2.96
C ALA A 654 2.50 19.63 3.83
N ARG A 655 1.28 19.44 3.30
CA ARG A 655 0.16 18.84 4.05
C ARG A 655 0.38 17.39 4.52
N TRP A 656 1.31 16.63 3.94
CA TRP A 656 1.62 15.26 4.38
C TRP A 656 2.88 15.15 5.23
N VAL A 657 3.64 16.23 5.42
CA VAL A 657 4.79 16.21 6.32
C VAL A 657 4.31 16.55 7.73
N ASP A 658 4.54 15.66 8.70
CA ASP A 658 3.81 15.66 9.98
C ASP A 658 3.92 16.97 10.78
N HIS A 659 4.97 17.77 10.61
CA HIS A 659 5.21 18.96 11.42
C HIS A 659 5.92 20.09 10.67
N VAL A 660 5.33 20.59 9.57
CA VAL A 660 5.85 21.74 8.79
C VAL A 660 6.14 22.99 9.65
N GLY A 661 5.54 23.13 10.84
CA GLY A 661 5.85 24.20 11.80
C GLY A 661 6.74 23.82 13.01
N GLN A 662 7.07 22.53 13.19
CA GLN A 662 7.99 22.04 14.23
C GLN A 662 8.96 21.00 13.65
N PRO A 663 9.71 21.34 12.59
CA PRO A 663 10.60 20.39 11.93
C PRO A 663 11.69 19.84 12.86
N LYS A 664 11.99 20.55 13.96
CA LYS A 664 13.02 20.21 14.95
C LYS A 664 12.46 19.52 16.20
N GLN A 665 11.49 18.62 16.05
CA GLN A 665 10.73 18.03 17.17
C GLN A 665 11.53 17.13 18.11
N VAL A 666 12.63 16.52 17.64
CA VAL A 666 13.41 15.55 18.44
C VAL A 666 14.37 16.24 19.40
N ALA A 667 15.00 17.35 18.98
CA ALA A 667 16.02 18.02 19.78
C ALA A 667 15.52 18.48 21.16
N PRO A 668 14.35 19.11 21.32
CA PRO A 668 13.85 19.52 22.64
C PRO A 668 13.52 18.35 23.58
N ILE A 669 13.18 17.17 23.03
CA ILE A 669 12.90 15.97 23.83
C ILE A 669 14.21 15.37 24.34
N LEU A 670 15.23 15.35 23.47
CA LEU A 670 16.53 14.81 23.81
C LEU A 670 17.38 15.80 24.60
N TYR A 671 17.29 17.12 24.42
CA TYR A 671 18.16 18.12 25.06
C TYR A 671 17.34 19.20 25.77
N PRO A 672 16.57 18.87 26.81
CA PRO A 672 15.61 19.80 27.44
C PRO A 672 16.25 21.01 28.14
N ASN A 673 17.55 20.93 28.46
CA ASN A 673 18.30 21.94 29.22
C ASN A 673 19.29 22.73 28.34
N ALA A 674 19.19 22.64 27.02
CA ALA A 674 20.01 23.45 26.12
C ALA A 674 19.74 24.96 26.34
N PRO A 675 20.73 25.84 26.14
CA PRO A 675 20.54 27.28 26.23
C PRO A 675 19.44 27.68 25.25
N LYS A 676 18.28 28.11 25.76
CA LYS A 676 17.19 28.55 24.89
C LYS A 676 17.63 29.86 24.24
N LEU A 677 17.76 29.87 22.91
CA LEU A 677 17.70 31.13 22.17
C LEU A 677 16.45 31.90 22.65
N PRO A 678 16.53 33.23 22.86
CA PRO A 678 15.35 34.01 23.15
C PRO A 678 14.36 33.77 22.00
N GLN A 679 13.27 33.08 22.30
CA GLN A 679 12.23 32.80 21.32
C GLN A 679 11.75 34.14 20.77
N PHE A 680 12.13 34.48 19.54
CA PHE A 680 11.42 35.52 18.80
C PHE A 680 9.95 35.13 18.81
N VAL A 681 9.15 36.05 19.32
CA VAL A 681 7.76 35.85 19.74
C VAL A 681 6.88 35.52 18.53
N TYR A 682 6.83 34.25 18.12
CA TYR A 682 5.79 33.72 17.22
C TYR A 682 4.44 33.56 17.94
N LYS A 683 4.35 33.91 19.24
CA LYS A 683 3.14 33.80 20.07
C LYS A 683 2.04 34.81 19.71
N LYS A 684 2.24 35.76 18.79
CA LYS A 684 1.28 36.85 18.53
C LYS A 684 0.25 36.59 17.42
N GLN A 685 0.39 35.55 16.59
CA GLN A 685 -0.59 35.28 15.52
C GLN A 685 -1.70 34.28 15.90
N TYR A 686 -1.51 33.42 16.91
CA TYR A 686 -2.56 32.47 17.34
C TYR A 686 -3.42 32.96 18.53
N SER A 687 -2.97 33.97 19.29
CA SER A 687 -3.77 34.54 20.38
C SER A 687 -4.86 35.52 19.88
N MET A 688 -4.71 36.09 18.69
CA MET A 688 -5.77 36.92 18.09
C MET A 688 -6.95 36.08 17.60
N ALA A 689 -6.73 34.91 17.00
CA ALA A 689 -7.82 34.03 16.59
C ALA A 689 -8.58 33.45 17.80
N ALA A 690 -7.89 33.09 18.88
CA ALA A 690 -8.53 32.61 20.11
C ALA A 690 -9.28 33.72 20.86
N SER A 691 -8.73 34.95 20.93
CA SER A 691 -9.40 36.07 21.59
C SER A 691 -10.56 36.65 20.77
N GLN A 692 -10.49 36.59 19.44
CA GLN A 692 -11.61 36.96 18.56
C GLN A 692 -12.72 35.90 18.57
N MET A 693 -12.39 34.61 18.59
CA MET A 693 -13.37 33.53 18.77
C MET A 693 -14.02 33.57 20.16
N THR A 694 -13.26 33.84 21.22
CA THR A 694 -13.80 34.00 22.58
C THR A 694 -14.68 35.24 22.69
N ARG A 695 -14.33 36.36 22.02
CA ARG A 695 -15.21 37.55 21.92
C ARG A 695 -16.46 37.27 21.08
N LEU A 696 -16.38 36.48 20.01
CA LEU A 696 -17.56 36.07 19.23
C LEU A 696 -18.50 35.20 20.08
N PHE A 697 -17.96 34.21 20.80
CA PHE A 697 -18.75 33.33 21.67
C PHE A 697 -19.37 34.06 22.86
N MET A 698 -18.66 35.01 23.47
CA MET A 698 -19.22 35.88 24.53
C MET A 698 -20.33 36.78 23.99
N LYS A 699 -20.15 37.38 22.80
CA LYS A 699 -21.14 38.29 22.18
C LYS A 699 -22.43 37.56 21.75
N TYR A 700 -22.34 36.27 21.41
CA TYR A 700 -23.51 35.42 21.15
C TYR A 700 -24.21 34.95 22.43
N LYS A 701 -23.47 34.67 23.52
CA LYS A 701 -24.06 34.28 24.81
C LYS A 701 -24.92 35.39 25.43
N THR A 702 -24.54 36.66 25.24
CA THR A 702 -25.31 37.82 25.74
C THR A 702 -26.58 38.12 24.91
N ARG A 703 -26.65 37.65 23.65
CA ARG A 703 -27.87 37.79 22.82
C ARG A 703 -28.90 36.70 23.07
N VAL A 704 -28.47 35.49 23.42
CA VAL A 704 -29.39 34.38 23.75
C VAL A 704 -29.98 34.55 25.16
N ALA A 705 -29.24 35.13 26.11
CA ALA A 705 -29.75 35.43 27.45
C ALA A 705 -30.70 36.65 27.54
N LYS A 706 -31.01 37.30 26.41
CA LYS A 706 -32.03 38.37 26.30
C LYS A 706 -33.28 37.93 25.52
N LEU A 707 -33.29 36.69 25.04
CA LEU A 707 -34.39 36.07 24.27
C LEU A 707 -34.95 34.82 24.97
N ILE A 708 -34.49 34.55 26.19
CA ILE A 708 -35.12 33.74 27.23
C ILE A 708 -35.43 34.72 28.35
#